data_AF-I3ZKU4-F1
#
_entry.id   AF-I3ZKU4-F1
#
_cell.length_a   1.000
_cell.length_b   1.000
_cell.length_c   1.000
_cell.angle_alpha   90.00
_cell.angle_beta   90.00
_cell.angle_gamma   90.00
#
_symmetry.space_group_name_H-M   'P 1'
#
loop_
_entity.id
_entity.type
_entity.pdbx_description
1 polymer ?
#
loop_
_entity_poly.entity_id
_entity_poly.type
_entity_poly.pdbx_seq_one_letter_code
_entity_poly.pdbx_strand_id
1 'polypeptide(L)'
;MPERIGQRHFLLATIVLLCVAVLHTLWATSLDSFTIDEPYHITAGATYLRWGDYRINPEHPPLVKLIVALAEPESVLHVAAFTPLNDKYQERVYTQTAVYTASDYHRVQRHARFAMVALHTILLGLLTLLLRRVFSPAIALATLLFLALDPTVSAHMPVVMTDLPTALLGTICCCLAVLALRCRRWLDWLLLGLGIGLLLGTKHSAPLIVLPLVIGCVAVLLWQTFQRHRPDGTRQFARLAVASLLAMTVLWSLYGFRFHESRQRDPNGSPVETFNRPLDAKIQDLHSPALRGALIAANRLHLVPRAYLWGLADTLRAGVEGRPMLVRAFGRDYIDKAPWWIPFADLIVKVPLPFLALALAGIVLYATRRIPGDIARPLSVFFAMLIFFMTFIAKNGIFYAGLRHWLFAVPLLAIFAACTVMLCLQQRSLWLRAVPLAALVLIAVPTLPQRRIWEYHNILAGGSGNAWRYFDNESIDLGQRSDEIAAFYKTTMAPTDPLYGYWTVREQMKAQGIHEWEPTPEQVADGYVTGWFVNRAPWLPEQNWKHIEIFRNVTPTARVGNVFFYKGRFYLPFVAGGVINRQAFRLLQEKDGDRARAEAYFKRGVQLDTEATGAFIELGNFALLRKDKDGALAQYRAAVNAEKESETVRQAIRDHIRTVEAHSIGEVAPMRRPNME
;
A
#
# COMPACT_ATOMS: atom_id res chain seq x y z
N MET A 1 -26.45 -33.25 -14.23
CA MET A 1 -25.23 -32.44 -14.41
C MET A 1 -25.67 -31.14 -15.06
N PRO A 2 -25.28 -29.95 -14.57
CA PRO A 2 -25.53 -28.74 -15.34
C PRO A 2 -24.88 -28.93 -16.72
N GLU A 3 -25.62 -28.63 -17.77
CA GLU A 3 -25.21 -28.83 -19.16
C GLU A 3 -23.76 -28.39 -19.37
N ARG A 4 -23.00 -29.17 -20.15
CA ARG A 4 -21.63 -28.80 -20.52
C ARG A 4 -21.70 -27.46 -21.26
N ILE A 5 -21.40 -26.36 -20.58
CA ILE A 5 -21.29 -25.04 -21.21
C ILE A 5 -20.29 -25.19 -22.36
N GLY A 6 -20.80 -25.11 -23.59
CA GLY A 6 -19.98 -25.25 -24.79
C GLY A 6 -18.85 -24.21 -24.79
N GLN A 7 -17.71 -24.55 -25.39
CA GLN A 7 -16.54 -23.67 -25.36
C GLN A 7 -16.85 -22.26 -25.87
N ARG A 8 -17.67 -22.14 -26.92
CA ARG A 8 -18.11 -20.83 -27.47
C ARG A 8 -18.90 -20.03 -26.44
N HIS A 9 -19.91 -20.63 -25.81
CA HIS A 9 -20.71 -19.97 -24.78
C HIS A 9 -19.89 -19.55 -23.56
N PHE A 10 -18.93 -20.39 -23.12
CA PHE A 10 -18.04 -20.04 -22.03
C PHE A 10 -17.15 -18.83 -22.37
N LEU A 11 -16.57 -18.81 -23.57
CA LEU A 11 -15.72 -17.69 -24.01
C LEU A 11 -16.53 -16.41 -24.14
N LEU A 12 -17.73 -16.48 -24.74
CA LEU A 12 -18.63 -15.33 -24.84
C LEU A 12 -19.02 -14.80 -23.46
N ALA A 13 -19.43 -15.67 -22.54
CA ALA A 13 -19.77 -15.27 -21.18
C ALA A 13 -18.56 -14.66 -20.43
N THR A 14 -17.35 -15.20 -20.64
CA THR A 14 -16.12 -14.63 -20.08
C THR A 14 -15.89 -13.22 -20.59
N ILE A 15 -16.00 -13.00 -21.91
CA ILE A 15 -15.83 -11.67 -22.53
C ILE A 15 -16.86 -10.70 -21.98
N VAL A 16 -18.15 -11.10 -21.93
CA VAL A 16 -19.22 -10.25 -21.40
C VAL A 16 -18.95 -9.86 -19.94
N LEU A 17 -18.57 -10.81 -19.09
CA LEU A 17 -18.28 -10.52 -17.68
C LEU A 17 -17.03 -9.65 -17.50
N LEU A 18 -16.01 -9.81 -18.34
CA LEU A 18 -14.85 -8.90 -18.34
C LEU A 18 -15.26 -7.48 -18.78
N CYS A 19 -16.11 -7.34 -19.80
CA CYS A 19 -16.67 -6.05 -20.19
C CYS A 19 -17.48 -5.42 -19.04
N VAL A 20 -18.29 -6.20 -18.34
CA VAL A 20 -19.02 -5.74 -17.15
C VAL A 20 -18.04 -5.27 -16.06
N ALA A 21 -16.98 -6.02 -15.78
CA ALA A 21 -15.96 -5.62 -14.79
C ALA A 21 -15.29 -4.28 -15.18
N VAL A 22 -14.92 -4.12 -16.46
CA VAL A 22 -14.32 -2.90 -17.00
C VAL A 22 -15.29 -1.71 -16.91
N LEU A 23 -16.53 -1.87 -17.37
CA LEU A 23 -17.52 -0.79 -17.31
C LEU A 23 -17.86 -0.41 -15.87
N HIS A 24 -17.98 -1.40 -14.99
CA HIS A 24 -18.22 -1.18 -13.57
C HIS A 24 -17.07 -0.40 -12.92
N THR A 25 -15.80 -0.82 -13.09
CA THR A 25 -14.67 -0.09 -12.50
C THR A 25 -14.57 1.35 -13.04
N LEU A 26 -14.73 1.56 -14.34
CA LEU A 26 -14.65 2.90 -14.95
C LEU A 26 -15.74 3.84 -14.41
N TRP A 27 -16.97 3.33 -14.23
CA TRP A 27 -18.04 4.08 -13.58
C TRP A 27 -17.71 4.35 -12.10
N ALA A 28 -17.28 3.30 -11.42
CA ALA A 28 -17.12 3.25 -9.97
C ALA A 28 -15.93 4.06 -9.42
N THR A 29 -14.98 4.42 -10.29
CA THR A 29 -13.86 5.31 -9.99
C THR A 29 -13.87 6.59 -10.83
N SER A 30 -15.02 6.94 -11.44
CA SER A 30 -15.14 8.08 -12.36
C SER A 30 -14.92 9.45 -11.70
N LEU A 31 -14.95 9.52 -10.37
CA LEU A 31 -14.68 10.74 -9.60
C LEU A 31 -13.28 10.76 -8.97
N ASP A 32 -12.52 9.67 -9.09
CA ASP A 32 -11.23 9.55 -8.41
C ASP A 32 -10.15 10.39 -9.09
N SER A 33 -9.41 11.17 -8.30
CA SER A 33 -8.08 11.66 -8.68
C SER A 33 -7.02 10.59 -8.41
N PHE A 34 -5.74 10.90 -8.64
CA PHE A 34 -4.65 10.02 -8.23
C PHE A 34 -4.70 9.75 -6.71
N THR A 35 -4.26 8.56 -6.31
CA THR A 35 -3.84 8.32 -4.93
C THR A 35 -2.45 8.93 -4.68
N ILE A 36 -2.07 9.10 -3.41
CA ILE A 36 -0.77 9.68 -3.04
C ILE A 36 0.44 8.86 -3.55
N ASP A 37 0.25 7.56 -3.78
CA ASP A 37 1.32 6.61 -4.13
C ASP A 37 1.51 6.47 -5.66
N GLU A 38 0.48 6.74 -6.47
CA GLU A 38 0.54 6.53 -7.92
C GLU A 38 1.66 7.33 -8.60
N PRO A 39 1.88 8.63 -8.29
CA PRO A 39 2.98 9.38 -8.88
C PRO A 39 4.36 8.76 -8.64
N TYR A 40 4.60 8.22 -7.43
CA TYR A 40 5.86 7.52 -7.13
C TYR A 40 6.07 6.32 -8.06
N HIS A 41 5.05 5.47 -8.20
CA HIS A 41 5.15 4.27 -9.01
C HIS A 41 5.27 4.58 -10.51
N ILE A 42 4.54 5.58 -10.99
CA ILE A 42 4.59 6.03 -12.39
C ILE A 42 5.99 6.58 -12.72
N THR A 43 6.50 7.54 -11.93
CA THR A 43 7.82 8.12 -12.19
C THR A 43 8.93 7.09 -12.01
N ALA A 44 8.89 6.26 -10.96
CA ALA A 44 9.87 5.20 -10.76
C ALA A 44 9.90 4.22 -11.94
N GLY A 45 8.73 3.77 -12.42
CA GLY A 45 8.66 2.91 -13.59
C GLY A 45 9.34 3.51 -14.81
N ALA A 46 9.14 4.81 -15.04
CA ALA A 46 9.79 5.52 -16.13
C ALA A 46 11.32 5.58 -15.97
N THR A 47 11.85 5.81 -14.75
CA THR A 47 13.31 5.77 -14.53
C THR A 47 13.89 4.37 -14.72
N TYR A 48 13.13 3.33 -14.35
CA TYR A 48 13.55 1.94 -14.49
C TYR A 48 13.63 1.56 -15.96
N LEU A 49 12.58 1.88 -16.73
CA LEU A 49 12.46 1.51 -18.13
C LEU A 49 13.39 2.32 -19.04
N ARG A 50 13.47 3.65 -18.85
CA ARG A 50 14.23 4.55 -19.74
C ARG A 50 15.73 4.55 -19.45
N TRP A 51 16.12 4.42 -18.17
CA TRP A 51 17.52 4.58 -17.76
C TRP A 51 18.11 3.35 -17.08
N GLY A 52 17.29 2.36 -16.72
CA GLY A 52 17.75 1.21 -15.93
C GLY A 52 18.24 1.62 -14.55
N ASP A 53 17.57 2.60 -13.93
CA ASP A 53 17.92 3.17 -12.63
C ASP A 53 16.81 2.94 -11.59
N TYR A 54 17.07 2.01 -10.66
CA TYR A 54 16.13 1.51 -9.66
C TYR A 54 16.19 2.26 -8.32
N ARG A 55 16.82 3.43 -8.27
CA ARG A 55 16.97 4.19 -7.02
C ARG A 55 15.68 4.87 -6.56
N ILE A 56 14.79 5.26 -7.47
CA ILE A 56 13.51 5.87 -7.12
C ILE A 56 12.52 4.78 -6.69
N ASN A 57 11.94 4.92 -5.51
CA ASN A 57 10.97 4.04 -4.88
C ASN A 57 11.36 2.54 -4.84
N PRO A 58 12.54 2.13 -4.33
CA PRO A 58 12.93 0.72 -4.28
C PRO A 58 12.06 -0.13 -3.31
N GLU A 59 11.18 0.50 -2.53
CA GLU A 59 10.24 -0.14 -1.59
C GLU A 59 9.32 -1.18 -2.23
N HIS A 60 9.08 -1.09 -3.55
CA HIS A 60 8.22 -2.02 -4.27
C HIS A 60 8.93 -2.62 -5.49
N PRO A 61 8.76 -3.94 -5.74
CA PRO A 61 9.23 -4.59 -6.95
C PRO A 61 8.71 -3.94 -8.26
N PRO A 62 9.42 -4.10 -9.38
CA PRO A 62 9.27 -3.24 -10.54
C PRO A 62 8.14 -3.63 -11.51
N LEU A 63 7.52 -4.82 -11.43
CA LEU A 63 6.65 -5.30 -12.52
C LEU A 63 5.52 -4.33 -12.85
N VAL A 64 4.77 -3.88 -11.84
CA VAL A 64 3.62 -2.98 -12.04
C VAL A 64 4.09 -1.62 -12.56
N LYS A 65 5.21 -1.11 -12.03
CA LYS A 65 5.81 0.15 -12.44
C LYS A 65 6.27 0.11 -13.90
N LEU A 66 6.92 -0.97 -14.31
CA LEU A 66 7.36 -1.18 -15.70
C LEU A 66 6.17 -1.28 -16.66
N ILE A 67 5.10 -1.97 -16.28
CA ILE A 67 3.89 -2.08 -17.12
C ILE A 67 3.26 -0.70 -17.34
N VAL A 68 3.13 0.11 -16.29
CA VAL A 68 2.61 1.47 -16.43
C VAL A 68 3.55 2.35 -17.23
N ALA A 69 4.86 2.26 -17.00
CA ALA A 69 5.85 3.01 -17.76
C ALA A 69 5.80 2.73 -19.27
N LEU A 70 5.45 1.51 -19.69
CA LEU A 70 5.24 1.18 -21.11
C LEU A 70 4.08 1.98 -21.75
N ALA A 71 3.09 2.41 -20.96
CA ALA A 71 1.99 3.26 -21.41
C ALA A 71 2.28 4.77 -21.29
N GLU A 72 3.42 5.13 -20.70
CA GLU A 72 3.84 6.51 -20.42
C GLU A 72 5.08 6.87 -21.25
N PRO A 73 4.95 7.08 -22.58
CA PRO A 73 6.07 7.57 -23.39
C PRO A 73 6.48 8.99 -22.98
N GLU A 74 7.65 9.46 -23.43
CA GLU A 74 8.16 10.80 -23.11
C GLU A 74 7.21 11.95 -23.52
N SER A 75 6.38 11.73 -24.53
CA SER A 75 5.36 12.69 -24.97
C SER A 75 4.16 12.81 -24.02
N VAL A 76 4.07 11.96 -23.00
CA VAL A 76 2.99 11.93 -22.00
C VAL A 76 3.55 12.25 -20.62
N LEU A 77 4.63 11.57 -20.22
CA LEU A 77 5.28 11.76 -18.93
C LEU A 77 6.69 12.30 -19.14
N HIS A 78 6.88 13.57 -18.78
CA HIS A 78 8.18 14.21 -18.73
C HIS A 78 8.83 13.98 -17.37
N VAL A 79 9.98 13.31 -17.38
CA VAL A 79 10.80 13.09 -16.18
C VAL A 79 12.13 13.81 -16.41
N ALA A 80 12.42 14.81 -15.58
CA ALA A 80 13.68 15.53 -15.63
C ALA A 80 14.86 14.59 -15.41
N ALA A 81 16.03 14.92 -15.94
CA ALA A 81 17.24 14.14 -15.66
C ALA A 81 17.47 14.01 -14.15
N PHE A 82 17.93 12.83 -13.71
CA PHE A 82 18.16 12.58 -12.29
C PHE A 82 19.20 13.55 -11.72
N THR A 83 18.79 14.34 -10.74
CA THR A 83 19.68 15.15 -9.89
C THR A 83 19.91 14.43 -8.57
N PRO A 84 21.10 14.54 -7.94
CA PRO A 84 21.32 13.98 -6.61
C PRO A 84 20.25 14.48 -5.63
N LEU A 85 19.46 13.54 -5.12
CA LEU A 85 18.49 13.79 -4.06
C LEU A 85 19.20 13.64 -2.70
N ASN A 86 18.69 14.31 -1.68
CA ASN A 86 19.25 14.24 -0.33
C ASN A 86 18.41 13.36 0.63
N ASP A 87 17.11 13.23 0.37
CA ASP A 87 16.18 12.53 1.25
C ASP A 87 14.91 12.06 0.52
N LYS A 88 14.01 11.40 1.27
CA LYS A 88 12.70 10.93 0.78
C LYS A 88 11.71 12.04 0.45
N TYR A 89 11.86 13.22 1.05
CA TYR A 89 11.02 14.37 0.72
C TYR A 89 11.37 14.92 -0.67
N GLN A 90 12.65 15.04 -1.00
CA GLN A 90 13.09 15.44 -2.33
C GLN A 90 12.70 14.40 -3.39
N GLU A 91 12.74 13.10 -3.06
CA GLU A 91 12.19 12.05 -3.92
C GLU A 91 10.69 12.25 -4.19
N ARG A 92 9.92 12.59 -3.15
CA ARG A 92 8.50 12.93 -3.29
C ARG A 92 8.29 14.08 -4.26
N VAL A 93 8.99 15.20 -4.03
CA VAL A 93 8.88 16.40 -4.87
C VAL A 93 9.27 16.07 -6.31
N TYR A 94 10.35 15.32 -6.53
CA TYR A 94 10.80 14.92 -7.86
C TYR A 94 9.74 14.11 -8.61
N THR A 95 9.19 13.07 -7.98
CA THR A 95 8.16 12.21 -8.60
C THR A 95 6.85 12.96 -8.84
N GLN A 96 6.42 13.77 -7.87
CA GLN A 96 5.18 14.54 -7.99
C GLN A 96 5.32 15.68 -9.01
N THR A 97 6.49 16.32 -9.12
CA THR A 97 6.78 17.33 -10.14
C THR A 97 6.67 16.72 -11.53
N ALA A 98 7.26 15.54 -11.75
CA ALA A 98 7.20 14.85 -13.04
C ALA A 98 5.76 14.60 -13.52
N VAL A 99 4.88 14.16 -12.61
CA VAL A 99 3.48 13.84 -12.94
C VAL A 99 2.60 15.07 -12.99
N TYR A 100 2.65 15.95 -11.98
CA TYR A 100 1.66 17.02 -11.80
C TYR A 100 1.99 18.31 -12.52
N THR A 101 3.26 18.73 -12.52
CA THR A 101 3.64 20.07 -12.99
C THR A 101 4.46 20.07 -14.27
N ALA A 102 5.27 19.02 -14.50
CA ALA A 102 6.07 18.88 -15.71
C ALA A 102 5.30 18.18 -16.85
N SER A 103 4.13 17.60 -16.55
CA SER A 103 3.29 16.86 -17.50
C SER A 103 1.82 17.26 -17.36
N ASP A 104 1.00 16.94 -18.37
CA ASP A 104 -0.46 16.95 -18.22
C ASP A 104 -0.88 15.74 -17.38
N TYR A 105 -1.08 15.96 -16.08
CA TYR A 105 -1.38 14.89 -15.14
C TYR A 105 -2.71 14.16 -15.43
N HIS A 106 -3.69 14.82 -16.06
CA HIS A 106 -4.90 14.14 -16.49
C HIS A 106 -4.62 13.17 -17.65
N ARG A 107 -3.71 13.54 -18.56
CA ARG A 107 -3.27 12.65 -19.64
C ARG A 107 -2.47 11.48 -19.11
N VAL A 108 -1.52 11.72 -18.20
CA VAL A 108 -0.78 10.66 -17.49
C VAL A 108 -1.77 9.73 -16.78
N GLN A 109 -2.75 10.26 -16.05
CA GLN A 109 -3.72 9.43 -15.34
C GLN A 109 -4.52 8.52 -16.29
N ARG A 110 -4.97 9.04 -17.44
CA ARG A 110 -5.72 8.22 -18.42
C ARG A 110 -4.87 7.06 -18.95
N HIS A 111 -3.59 7.29 -19.21
CA HIS A 111 -2.67 6.28 -19.71
C HIS A 111 -2.34 5.23 -18.64
N ALA A 112 -2.00 5.67 -17.44
CA ALA A 112 -1.79 4.81 -16.28
C ALA A 112 -3.02 3.93 -15.97
N ARG A 113 -4.22 4.52 -15.96
CA ARG A 113 -5.49 3.78 -15.76
C ARG A 113 -5.74 2.76 -16.85
N PHE A 114 -5.51 3.12 -18.11
CA PHE A 114 -5.64 2.18 -19.22
C PHE A 114 -4.71 0.98 -19.05
N ALA A 115 -3.43 1.21 -18.71
CA ALA A 115 -2.45 0.16 -18.48
C ALA A 115 -2.89 -0.79 -17.35
N MET A 116 -3.35 -0.24 -16.24
CA MET A 116 -3.80 -1.02 -15.08
C MET A 116 -5.09 -1.79 -15.36
N VAL A 117 -6.11 -1.16 -15.95
CA VAL A 117 -7.35 -1.85 -16.33
C VAL A 117 -7.07 -2.98 -17.33
N ALA A 118 -6.19 -2.75 -18.31
CA ALA A 118 -5.80 -3.77 -19.27
C ALA A 118 -5.09 -4.95 -18.59
N LEU A 119 -4.09 -4.67 -17.73
CA LEU A 119 -3.39 -5.68 -16.95
C LEU A 119 -4.37 -6.53 -16.12
N HIS A 120 -5.23 -5.89 -15.33
CA HIS A 120 -6.16 -6.60 -14.46
C HIS A 120 -7.21 -7.39 -15.23
N THR A 121 -7.69 -6.87 -16.37
CA THR A 121 -8.61 -7.59 -17.25
C THR A 121 -7.95 -8.85 -17.83
N ILE A 122 -6.68 -8.76 -18.24
CA ILE A 122 -5.91 -9.93 -18.70
C ILE A 122 -5.75 -10.94 -17.55
N LEU A 123 -5.38 -10.50 -16.35
CA LEU A 123 -5.22 -11.39 -15.20
C LEU A 123 -6.54 -12.07 -14.79
N LEU A 124 -7.67 -11.34 -14.79
CA LEU A 124 -9.00 -11.90 -14.54
C LEU A 124 -9.41 -12.93 -15.61
N GLY A 125 -9.14 -12.63 -16.88
CA GLY A 125 -9.36 -13.56 -17.99
C GLY A 125 -8.53 -14.83 -17.84
N LEU A 126 -7.22 -14.69 -17.61
CA LEU A 126 -6.30 -15.83 -17.38
C LEU A 126 -6.73 -16.67 -16.18
N LEU A 127 -7.08 -16.04 -15.05
CA LEU A 127 -7.60 -16.72 -13.87
C LEU A 127 -8.87 -17.52 -14.21
N THR A 128 -9.81 -16.93 -14.96
CA THR A 128 -11.05 -17.59 -15.38
C THR A 128 -10.78 -18.82 -16.27
N LEU A 129 -9.86 -18.70 -17.22
CA LEU A 129 -9.45 -19.82 -18.09
C LEU A 129 -8.79 -20.96 -17.29
N LEU A 130 -7.96 -20.62 -16.29
CA LEU A 130 -7.30 -21.60 -15.43
C LEU A 130 -8.26 -22.26 -14.45
N LEU A 131 -9.17 -21.49 -13.83
CA LEU A 131 -10.22 -22.04 -12.96
C LEU A 131 -11.14 -23.01 -13.70
N ARG A 132 -11.43 -22.76 -14.98
CA ARG A 132 -12.16 -23.73 -15.82
C ARG A 132 -11.41 -25.06 -15.94
N ARG A 133 -10.09 -25.03 -16.05
CA ARG A 133 -9.25 -26.25 -16.12
C ARG A 133 -9.08 -26.94 -14.76
N VAL A 134 -9.04 -26.16 -13.67
CA VAL A 134 -8.89 -26.70 -12.31
C VAL A 134 -10.20 -27.32 -11.80
N PHE A 135 -11.33 -26.65 -12.06
CA PHE A 135 -12.65 -26.98 -11.55
C PHE A 135 -13.65 -27.22 -12.70
N SER A 136 -14.39 -26.19 -13.11
CA SER A 136 -15.44 -26.27 -14.12
C SER A 136 -15.74 -24.90 -14.73
N PRO A 137 -16.39 -24.82 -15.92
CA PRO A 137 -16.86 -23.56 -16.49
C PRO A 137 -17.76 -22.75 -15.54
N ALA A 138 -18.64 -23.42 -14.79
CA ALA A 138 -19.58 -22.76 -13.88
C ALA A 138 -18.87 -22.07 -12.72
N ILE A 139 -17.91 -22.76 -12.07
CA ILE A 139 -17.13 -22.18 -10.96
C ILE A 139 -16.28 -21.01 -11.46
N ALA A 140 -15.68 -21.14 -12.64
CA ALA A 140 -14.88 -20.08 -13.25
C ALA A 140 -15.70 -18.81 -13.53
N LEU A 141 -16.85 -18.93 -14.20
CA LEU A 141 -17.72 -17.79 -14.52
C LEU A 141 -18.33 -17.17 -13.26
N ALA A 142 -18.75 -17.98 -12.28
CA ALA A 142 -19.27 -17.47 -11.02
C ALA A 142 -18.18 -16.73 -10.21
N THR A 143 -16.94 -17.23 -10.20
CA THR A 143 -15.81 -16.53 -9.56
C THR A 143 -15.55 -15.19 -10.22
N LEU A 144 -15.52 -15.14 -11.57
CA LEU A 144 -15.34 -13.90 -12.32
C LEU A 144 -16.48 -12.90 -12.04
N LEU A 145 -17.72 -13.37 -11.95
CA LEU A 145 -18.87 -12.51 -11.63
C LEU A 145 -18.75 -11.89 -10.23
N PHE A 146 -18.36 -12.66 -9.21
CA PHE A 146 -18.12 -12.09 -7.88
C PHE A 146 -16.99 -11.07 -7.87
N LEU A 147 -15.89 -11.34 -8.58
CA LEU A 147 -14.78 -10.39 -8.68
C LEU A 147 -15.13 -9.14 -9.49
N ALA A 148 -16.00 -9.25 -10.49
CA ALA A 148 -16.48 -8.10 -11.27
C ALA A 148 -17.39 -7.17 -10.46
N LEU A 149 -18.11 -7.71 -9.47
CA LEU A 149 -19.02 -6.96 -8.60
C LEU A 149 -18.40 -6.59 -7.24
N ASP A 150 -17.23 -7.13 -6.91
CA ASP A 150 -16.55 -6.86 -5.65
C ASP A 150 -16.05 -5.41 -5.62
N PRO A 151 -16.45 -4.61 -4.60
CA PRO A 151 -16.09 -3.21 -4.51
C PRO A 151 -14.59 -2.98 -4.46
N THR A 152 -13.84 -3.91 -3.85
CA THR A 152 -12.40 -3.80 -3.67
C THR A 152 -11.66 -4.04 -4.97
N VAL A 153 -12.03 -5.10 -5.69
CA VAL A 153 -11.47 -5.38 -7.02
C VAL A 153 -11.76 -4.21 -7.95
N SER A 154 -13.02 -3.75 -8.02
CA SER A 154 -13.40 -2.61 -8.86
C SER A 154 -12.68 -1.32 -8.48
N ALA A 155 -12.41 -1.07 -7.19
CA ALA A 155 -11.64 0.09 -6.73
C ALA A 155 -10.17 0.05 -7.17
N HIS A 156 -9.56 -1.14 -7.21
CA HIS A 156 -8.12 -1.29 -7.46
C HIS A 156 -7.77 -1.55 -8.93
N MET A 157 -8.75 -1.91 -9.77
CA MET A 157 -8.51 -2.17 -11.20
C MET A 157 -7.82 -1.01 -11.96
N PRO A 158 -8.14 0.28 -11.73
CA PRO A 158 -7.54 1.36 -12.50
C PRO A 158 -6.33 2.01 -11.81
N VAL A 159 -6.09 1.70 -10.54
CA VAL A 159 -5.07 2.39 -9.73
C VAL A 159 -3.72 1.72 -9.93
N VAL A 160 -2.64 2.51 -10.02
CA VAL A 160 -1.25 2.01 -10.13
C VAL A 160 -0.75 1.45 -8.79
N MET A 161 -1.43 0.41 -8.27
CA MET A 161 -1.05 -0.28 -7.03
C MET A 161 -0.63 -1.72 -7.29
N THR A 162 0.16 -2.26 -6.35
CA THR A 162 0.69 -3.63 -6.43
C THR A 162 -0.22 -4.68 -5.80
N ASP A 163 -1.24 -4.26 -5.04
CA ASP A 163 -2.12 -5.12 -4.25
C ASP A 163 -2.92 -6.13 -5.11
N LEU A 164 -3.69 -5.63 -6.09
CA LEU A 164 -4.55 -6.47 -6.94
C LEU A 164 -3.76 -7.37 -7.89
N PRO A 165 -2.65 -6.91 -8.52
CA PRO A 165 -1.77 -7.78 -9.28
C PRO A 165 -1.23 -8.95 -8.44
N THR A 166 -0.76 -8.69 -7.21
CA THR A 166 -0.30 -9.75 -6.29
C THR A 166 -1.43 -10.73 -5.96
N ALA A 167 -2.65 -10.24 -5.70
CA ALA A 167 -3.79 -11.08 -5.38
C ALA A 167 -4.18 -12.04 -6.52
N LEU A 168 -4.29 -11.50 -7.74
CA LEU A 168 -4.67 -12.28 -8.92
C LEU A 168 -3.54 -13.22 -9.37
N LEU A 169 -2.29 -12.76 -9.45
CA LEU A 169 -1.15 -13.60 -9.80
C LEU A 169 -0.90 -14.69 -8.76
N GLY A 170 -1.08 -14.40 -7.47
CA GLY A 170 -1.04 -15.41 -6.41
C GLY A 170 -2.07 -16.52 -6.61
N THR A 171 -3.30 -16.15 -6.96
CA THR A 171 -4.38 -17.11 -7.21
C THR A 171 -4.16 -17.91 -8.51
N ILE A 172 -3.61 -17.25 -9.54
CA ILE A 172 -3.16 -17.90 -10.78
C ILE A 172 -2.06 -18.93 -10.48
N CYS A 173 -1.07 -18.58 -9.65
CA CYS A 173 -0.02 -19.51 -9.22
C CYS A 173 -0.59 -20.70 -8.45
N CYS A 174 -1.62 -20.51 -7.61
CA CYS A 174 -2.34 -21.62 -6.98
C CYS A 174 -2.99 -22.55 -8.01
N CYS A 175 -3.64 -22.00 -9.04
CA CYS A 175 -4.21 -22.78 -10.14
C CYS A 175 -3.13 -23.56 -10.90
N LEU A 176 -2.02 -22.91 -11.24
CA LEU A 176 -0.91 -23.51 -11.98
C LEU A 176 -0.22 -24.60 -11.16
N ALA A 177 -0.05 -24.42 -9.85
CA ALA A 177 0.49 -25.46 -8.96
C ALA A 177 -0.41 -26.70 -8.93
N VAL A 178 -1.73 -26.50 -8.81
CA VAL A 178 -2.71 -27.60 -8.89
C VAL A 178 -2.61 -28.32 -10.23
N LEU A 179 -2.55 -27.59 -11.35
CA LEU A 179 -2.44 -28.18 -12.69
C LEU A 179 -1.09 -28.88 -12.89
N ALA A 180 0.01 -28.32 -12.44
CA ALA A 180 1.35 -28.91 -12.53
C ALA A 180 1.42 -30.25 -11.79
N LEU A 181 0.88 -30.31 -10.56
CA LEU A 181 0.83 -31.54 -9.76
C LEU A 181 -0.15 -32.58 -10.32
N ARG A 182 -1.28 -32.13 -10.89
CA ARG A 182 -2.33 -33.01 -11.42
C ARG A 182 -1.99 -33.55 -12.82
N CYS A 183 -1.67 -32.66 -13.76
CA CYS A 183 -1.45 -32.97 -15.17
C CYS A 183 -0.01 -33.36 -15.47
N ARG A 184 0.95 -32.96 -14.63
CA ARG A 184 2.37 -33.33 -14.76
C ARG A 184 2.96 -32.99 -16.13
N ARG A 185 2.55 -31.87 -16.72
CA ARG A 185 3.11 -31.38 -17.99
C ARG A 185 4.23 -30.38 -17.69
N TRP A 186 5.29 -30.41 -18.50
CA TRP A 186 6.35 -29.40 -18.44
C TRP A 186 5.79 -27.98 -18.58
N LEU A 187 4.82 -27.79 -19.48
CA LEU A 187 4.18 -26.49 -19.69
C LEU A 187 3.56 -25.93 -18.39
N ASP A 188 2.85 -26.74 -17.60
CA ASP A 188 2.20 -26.24 -16.38
C ASP A 188 3.24 -25.85 -15.31
N TRP A 189 4.37 -26.57 -15.22
CA TRP A 189 5.50 -26.21 -14.35
C TRP A 189 6.24 -24.95 -14.83
N LEU A 190 6.49 -24.81 -16.13
CA LEU A 190 7.12 -23.62 -16.71
C LEU A 190 6.23 -22.39 -16.52
N LEU A 191 4.92 -22.51 -16.74
CA LEU A 191 3.96 -21.45 -16.46
C LEU A 191 3.92 -21.10 -14.97
N LEU A 192 4.02 -22.09 -14.08
CA LEU A 192 4.15 -21.83 -12.64
C LEU A 192 5.43 -21.05 -12.31
N GLY A 193 6.57 -21.43 -12.89
CA GLY A 193 7.84 -20.70 -12.71
C GLY A 193 7.76 -19.26 -13.20
N LEU A 194 7.24 -19.06 -14.42
CA LEU A 194 6.96 -17.73 -14.97
C LEU A 194 6.04 -16.92 -14.05
N GLY A 195 4.92 -17.53 -13.60
CA GLY A 195 3.96 -16.90 -12.71
C GLY A 195 4.56 -16.50 -11.37
N ILE A 196 5.38 -17.35 -10.75
CA ILE A 196 6.07 -17.06 -9.49
C ILE A 196 7.08 -15.92 -9.68
N GLY A 197 7.85 -15.92 -10.76
CA GLY A 197 8.80 -14.84 -11.04
C GLY A 197 8.11 -13.49 -11.21
N LEU A 198 7.00 -13.45 -11.98
CA LEU A 198 6.17 -12.26 -12.11
C LEU A 198 5.56 -11.85 -10.77
N LEU A 199 5.04 -12.81 -9.99
CA LEU A 199 4.45 -12.54 -8.67
C LEU A 199 5.47 -11.94 -7.70
N LEU A 200 6.69 -12.48 -7.62
CA LEU A 200 7.78 -11.87 -6.82
C LEU A 200 8.13 -10.46 -7.32
N GLY A 201 8.04 -10.23 -8.63
CA GLY A 201 8.20 -8.92 -9.25
C GLY A 201 7.08 -7.91 -8.96
N THR A 202 5.99 -8.28 -8.26
CA THR A 202 4.85 -7.37 -7.98
C THR A 202 4.95 -6.63 -6.65
N LYS A 203 5.17 -7.35 -5.54
CA LYS A 203 5.09 -6.80 -4.18
C LYS A 203 5.91 -7.65 -3.21
N HIS A 204 6.51 -7.06 -2.18
CA HIS A 204 7.25 -7.81 -1.15
C HIS A 204 6.39 -8.64 -0.20
N SER A 205 5.06 -8.63 -0.34
CA SER A 205 4.17 -9.63 0.27
C SER A 205 4.04 -10.91 -0.57
N ALA A 206 4.53 -10.94 -1.82
CA ALA A 206 4.53 -12.14 -2.67
C ALA A 206 5.23 -13.36 -2.05
N PRO A 207 6.38 -13.24 -1.35
CA PRO A 207 7.00 -14.36 -0.64
C PRO A 207 6.05 -15.06 0.36
N LEU A 208 5.11 -14.33 0.96
CA LEU A 208 4.08 -14.89 1.85
C LEU A 208 3.15 -15.87 1.11
N ILE A 209 3.00 -15.74 -0.21
CA ILE A 209 2.22 -16.64 -1.05
C ILE A 209 3.11 -17.74 -1.63
N VAL A 210 4.28 -17.37 -2.15
CA VAL A 210 5.18 -18.27 -2.87
C VAL A 210 5.75 -19.36 -1.96
N LEU A 211 6.21 -19.01 -0.76
CA LEU A 211 6.84 -19.98 0.16
C LEU A 211 5.89 -21.13 0.55
N PRO A 212 4.68 -20.90 1.11
CA PRO A 212 3.79 -22.00 1.47
C PRO A 212 3.30 -22.77 0.23
N LEU A 213 3.19 -22.12 -0.94
CA LEU A 213 2.82 -22.79 -2.18
C LEU A 213 3.91 -23.78 -2.63
N VAL A 214 5.17 -23.36 -2.65
CA VAL A 214 6.32 -24.22 -3.02
C VAL A 214 6.51 -25.33 -1.99
N ILE A 215 6.42 -25.03 -0.69
CA ILE A 215 6.47 -26.04 0.38
C ILE A 215 5.34 -27.06 0.20
N GLY A 216 4.12 -26.61 -0.10
CA GLY A 216 2.99 -27.49 -0.39
C GLY A 216 3.24 -28.40 -1.60
N CYS A 217 3.81 -27.86 -2.68
CA CYS A 217 4.23 -28.66 -3.84
C CYS A 217 5.26 -29.71 -3.44
N VAL A 218 6.32 -29.35 -2.71
CA VAL A 218 7.34 -30.27 -2.22
C VAL A 218 6.72 -31.37 -1.36
N ALA A 219 5.89 -31.01 -0.38
CA ALA A 219 5.22 -31.96 0.50
C ALA A 219 4.36 -32.96 -0.27
N VAL A 220 3.59 -32.48 -1.27
CA VAL A 220 2.80 -33.36 -2.14
C VAL A 220 3.69 -34.28 -2.97
N LEU A 221 4.80 -33.79 -3.50
CA LEU A 221 5.75 -34.62 -4.28
C LEU A 221 6.45 -35.67 -3.41
N LEU A 222 6.86 -35.31 -2.19
CA LEU A 222 7.43 -36.25 -1.21
C LEU A 222 6.41 -37.33 -0.86
N TRP A 223 5.18 -36.94 -0.50
CA TRP A 223 4.10 -37.88 -0.21
C TRP A 223 3.85 -38.86 -1.37
N GLN A 224 3.79 -38.36 -2.60
CA GLN A 224 3.61 -39.19 -3.79
C GLN A 224 4.77 -40.16 -4.03
N THR A 225 5.99 -39.76 -3.69
CA THR A 225 7.20 -40.57 -3.84
C THR A 225 7.22 -41.70 -2.81
N PHE A 226 6.99 -41.38 -1.53
CA PHE A 226 7.03 -42.36 -0.43
C PHE A 226 5.83 -43.32 -0.40
N GLN A 227 4.60 -42.83 -0.61
CA GLN A 227 3.41 -43.68 -0.49
C GLN A 227 3.15 -44.59 -1.69
N ARG A 228 3.64 -44.21 -2.88
CA ARG A 228 3.24 -44.91 -4.12
C ARG A 228 4.37 -45.61 -4.86
N HIS A 229 5.60 -45.61 -4.33
CA HIS A 229 6.78 -46.19 -4.98
C HIS A 229 6.86 -45.80 -6.47
N ARG A 230 6.47 -44.56 -6.82
CA ARG A 230 6.33 -44.16 -8.23
C ARG A 230 7.67 -43.60 -8.75
N PRO A 231 8.24 -44.17 -9.81
CA PRO A 231 9.55 -43.76 -10.35
C PRO A 231 9.57 -42.35 -10.97
N ASP A 232 8.42 -41.70 -11.13
CA ASP A 232 8.30 -40.37 -11.75
C ASP A 232 8.52 -39.19 -10.74
N GLY A 233 8.73 -39.49 -9.45
CA GLY A 233 8.92 -38.46 -8.40
C GLY A 233 10.13 -37.56 -8.67
N THR A 234 11.28 -38.15 -9.00
CA THR A 234 12.53 -37.43 -9.32
C THR A 234 12.35 -36.46 -10.50
N ARG A 235 11.60 -36.87 -11.53
CA ARG A 235 11.27 -36.02 -12.69
C ARG A 235 10.39 -34.83 -12.31
N GLN A 236 9.44 -34.99 -11.38
CA GLN A 236 8.64 -33.85 -10.90
C GLN A 236 9.47 -32.90 -10.03
N PHE A 237 10.39 -33.41 -9.21
CA PHE A 237 11.34 -32.55 -8.48
C PHE A 237 12.24 -31.75 -9.42
N ALA A 238 12.75 -32.38 -10.49
CA ALA A 238 13.52 -31.67 -11.51
C ALA A 238 12.70 -30.57 -12.19
N ARG A 239 11.41 -30.82 -12.49
CA ARG A 239 10.51 -29.81 -13.05
C ARG A 239 10.25 -28.65 -12.10
N LEU A 240 10.04 -28.93 -10.82
CA LEU A 240 9.92 -27.89 -9.80
C LEU A 240 11.21 -27.08 -9.69
N ALA A 241 12.38 -27.72 -9.73
CA ALA A 241 13.67 -27.03 -9.71
C ALA A 241 13.84 -26.10 -10.93
N VAL A 242 13.49 -26.58 -12.13
CA VAL A 242 13.49 -25.76 -13.36
C VAL A 242 12.49 -24.60 -13.25
N ALA A 243 11.30 -24.84 -12.69
CA ALA A 243 10.32 -23.79 -12.46
C ALA A 243 10.84 -22.72 -11.48
N SER A 244 11.51 -23.12 -10.40
CA SER A 244 12.14 -22.22 -9.44
C SER A 244 13.29 -21.43 -10.06
N LEU A 245 14.12 -22.05 -10.90
CA LEU A 245 15.17 -21.36 -11.64
C LEU A 245 14.57 -20.33 -12.59
N LEU A 246 13.55 -20.70 -13.37
CA LEU A 246 12.84 -19.80 -14.27
C LEU A 246 12.20 -18.62 -13.51
N ALA A 247 11.59 -18.88 -12.35
CA ALA A 247 11.04 -17.82 -11.50
C ALA A 247 12.10 -16.78 -11.12
N MET A 248 13.30 -17.26 -10.76
CA MET A 248 14.41 -16.39 -10.42
C MET A 248 14.96 -15.65 -11.64
N THR A 249 15.10 -16.32 -12.79
CA THR A 249 15.47 -15.68 -14.06
C THR A 249 14.50 -14.57 -14.44
N VAL A 250 13.20 -14.77 -14.29
CA VAL A 250 12.17 -13.76 -14.55
C VAL A 250 12.28 -12.61 -13.54
N LEU A 251 12.47 -12.89 -12.25
CA LEU A 251 12.68 -11.81 -11.28
C LEU A 251 13.90 -10.96 -11.66
N TRP A 252 15.03 -11.58 -11.98
CA TRP A 252 16.26 -10.90 -12.36
C TRP A 252 16.13 -10.12 -13.68
N SER A 253 15.34 -10.61 -14.63
CA SER A 253 15.13 -9.90 -15.90
C SER A 253 14.40 -8.57 -15.69
N LEU A 254 13.51 -8.49 -14.71
CA LEU A 254 12.83 -7.24 -14.33
C LEU A 254 13.77 -6.17 -13.75
N TYR A 255 15.00 -6.54 -13.38
CA TYR A 255 16.06 -5.64 -12.94
C TYR A 255 17.19 -5.51 -13.97
N GLY A 256 16.97 -5.99 -15.20
CA GLY A 256 17.96 -5.97 -16.28
C GLY A 256 19.21 -6.81 -15.98
N PHE A 257 19.06 -7.90 -15.21
CA PHE A 257 20.15 -8.77 -14.75
C PHE A 257 21.27 -8.02 -14.02
N ARG A 258 20.92 -6.96 -13.29
CA ARG A 258 21.88 -6.15 -12.52
C ARG A 258 21.67 -6.31 -11.02
N PHE A 259 22.78 -6.38 -10.29
CA PHE A 259 22.74 -6.40 -8.84
C PHE A 259 22.51 -5.01 -8.23
N HIS A 260 23.30 -4.00 -8.62
CA HIS A 260 23.17 -2.62 -8.10
C HIS A 260 22.04 -1.82 -8.77
N GLU A 261 21.52 -0.83 -8.06
CA GLU A 261 20.35 -0.01 -8.41
C GLU A 261 20.60 0.86 -9.65
N SER A 262 21.82 1.40 -9.80
CA SER A 262 22.18 2.33 -10.87
C SER A 262 23.48 1.93 -11.58
N ARG A 263 23.70 2.48 -12.78
CA ARG A 263 24.97 2.38 -13.52
C ARG A 263 26.01 3.38 -13.02
N GLN A 264 25.58 4.39 -12.28
CA GLN A 264 26.45 5.47 -11.85
C GLN A 264 27.57 4.97 -10.94
N ARG A 265 28.79 5.46 -11.17
CA ARG A 265 29.99 5.21 -10.38
C ARG A 265 30.50 6.50 -9.77
N ASP A 266 31.02 6.42 -8.55
CA ASP A 266 31.73 7.52 -7.90
C ASP A 266 33.13 7.67 -8.53
N PRO A 267 33.89 8.74 -8.19
CA PRO A 267 35.26 8.92 -8.71
C PRO A 267 36.22 7.77 -8.39
N ASN A 268 35.92 6.97 -7.36
CA ASN A 268 36.70 5.81 -6.95
C ASN A 268 36.26 4.51 -7.67
N GLY A 269 35.30 4.60 -8.61
CA GLY A 269 34.78 3.46 -9.35
C GLY A 269 33.75 2.62 -8.57
N SER A 270 33.35 3.03 -7.37
CA SER A 270 32.34 2.33 -6.56
C SER A 270 30.92 2.70 -7.03
N PRO A 271 29.93 1.81 -6.90
CA PRO A 271 28.54 2.15 -7.17
C PRO A 271 28.08 3.34 -6.33
N VAL A 272 27.40 4.31 -6.96
CA VAL A 272 26.88 5.48 -6.22
C VAL A 272 25.62 5.08 -5.45
N GLU A 273 25.76 4.94 -4.13
CA GLU A 273 24.62 4.90 -3.21
C GLU A 273 24.21 6.34 -2.91
N THR A 274 22.99 6.74 -3.26
CA THR A 274 22.53 8.12 -3.06
C THR A 274 21.11 8.15 -2.53
N PHE A 275 20.87 9.10 -1.62
CA PHE A 275 19.66 9.49 -0.89
C PHE A 275 18.93 8.42 -0.07
N ASN A 276 18.84 7.18 -0.57
CA ASN A 276 18.33 6.06 0.20
C ASN A 276 19.36 5.67 1.26
N ARG A 277 18.88 5.31 2.45
CA ARG A 277 19.71 4.77 3.52
C ARG A 277 20.46 3.52 3.03
N PRO A 278 21.75 3.34 3.36
CA PRO A 278 22.52 2.18 2.91
C PRO A 278 21.85 0.84 3.27
N LEU A 279 21.95 -0.16 2.39
CA LEU A 279 21.28 -1.45 2.58
C LEU A 279 21.67 -2.11 3.91
N ASP A 280 22.95 -2.08 4.28
CA ASP A 280 23.40 -2.71 5.51
C ASP A 280 22.77 -2.06 6.75
N ALA A 281 22.64 -0.73 6.77
CA ALA A 281 21.93 -0.01 7.82
C ALA A 281 20.43 -0.38 7.82
N LYS A 282 19.82 -0.51 6.63
CA LYS A 282 18.42 -0.92 6.48
C LYS A 282 18.16 -2.37 6.91
N ILE A 283 19.14 -3.25 6.81
CA ILE A 283 19.05 -4.62 7.34
C ILE A 283 19.24 -4.60 8.85
N GLN A 284 20.22 -3.84 9.36
CA GLN A 284 20.48 -3.72 10.81
C GLN A 284 19.28 -3.22 11.60
N ASP A 285 18.43 -2.46 10.92
CA ASP A 285 17.16 -2.01 11.42
C ASP A 285 16.28 -3.20 11.92
N LEU A 286 16.19 -4.31 11.19
CA LEU A 286 15.29 -5.41 11.57
C LEU A 286 15.56 -5.95 12.99
N HIS A 287 14.50 -6.06 13.80
CA HIS A 287 14.61 -6.60 15.15
C HIS A 287 14.95 -8.09 15.14
N SER A 288 14.39 -8.86 14.19
CA SER A 288 14.62 -10.30 14.07
C SER A 288 16.05 -10.65 13.61
N PRO A 289 16.87 -11.32 14.45
CA PRO A 289 18.22 -11.73 14.05
C PRO A 289 18.22 -12.74 12.89
N ALA A 290 17.20 -13.59 12.82
CA ALA A 290 17.07 -14.58 11.75
C ALA A 290 16.81 -13.92 10.39
N LEU A 291 15.92 -12.92 10.35
CA LEU A 291 15.65 -12.16 9.12
C LEU A 291 16.90 -11.37 8.68
N ARG A 292 17.61 -10.75 9.63
CA ARG A 292 18.90 -10.09 9.35
C ARG A 292 19.91 -11.04 8.73
N GLY A 293 20.13 -12.20 9.36
CA GLY A 293 21.05 -13.22 8.84
C GLY A 293 20.69 -13.67 7.43
N ALA A 294 19.40 -13.89 7.17
CA ALA A 294 18.91 -14.28 5.85
C ALA A 294 19.16 -13.20 4.78
N LEU A 295 18.88 -11.92 5.09
CA LEU A 295 19.13 -10.82 4.14
C LEU A 295 20.62 -10.56 3.92
N ILE A 296 21.45 -10.67 4.96
CA ILE A 296 22.91 -10.57 4.83
C ILE A 296 23.46 -11.68 3.94
N ALA A 297 22.99 -12.93 4.13
CA ALA A 297 23.38 -14.04 3.28
C ALA A 297 22.92 -13.83 1.83
N ALA A 298 21.67 -13.37 1.62
CA ALA A 298 21.15 -13.08 0.29
C ALA A 298 21.92 -11.96 -0.42
N ASN A 299 22.34 -10.93 0.33
CA ASN A 299 23.19 -9.84 -0.16
C ASN A 299 24.58 -10.36 -0.54
N ARG A 300 25.24 -11.13 0.34
CA ARG A 300 26.59 -11.68 0.08
C ARG A 300 26.65 -12.65 -1.09
N LEU A 301 25.61 -13.46 -1.27
CA LEU A 301 25.52 -14.47 -2.33
C LEU A 301 24.88 -13.94 -3.62
N HIS A 302 24.50 -12.66 -3.67
CA HIS A 302 23.76 -12.05 -4.78
C HIS A 302 22.56 -12.90 -5.23
N LEU A 303 21.73 -13.37 -4.29
CA LEU A 303 20.60 -14.26 -4.63
C LEU A 303 19.50 -13.53 -5.42
N VAL A 304 19.28 -12.26 -5.09
CA VAL A 304 18.32 -11.37 -5.75
C VAL A 304 18.94 -9.98 -5.90
N PRO A 305 18.42 -9.11 -6.78
CA PRO A 305 18.92 -7.75 -6.97
C PRO A 305 18.96 -6.94 -5.66
N ARG A 306 19.96 -6.07 -5.50
CA ARG A 306 20.16 -5.26 -4.29
C ARG A 306 18.96 -4.35 -4.01
N ALA A 307 18.39 -3.74 -5.05
CA ALA A 307 17.16 -2.95 -4.97
C ALA A 307 15.99 -3.75 -4.38
N TYR A 308 15.87 -5.04 -4.77
CA TYR A 308 14.85 -5.94 -4.24
C TYR A 308 15.10 -6.25 -2.76
N LEU A 309 16.35 -6.48 -2.35
CA LEU A 309 16.71 -6.67 -0.95
C LEU A 309 16.41 -5.44 -0.11
N TRP A 310 16.68 -4.25 -0.64
CA TRP A 310 16.40 -2.99 0.03
C TRP A 310 14.91 -2.82 0.32
N GLY A 311 14.05 -2.99 -0.68
CA GLY A 311 12.60 -2.90 -0.51
C GLY A 311 12.04 -4.00 0.40
N LEU A 312 12.63 -5.21 0.35
CA LEU A 312 12.25 -6.31 1.24
C LEU A 312 12.61 -6.01 2.69
N ALA A 313 13.80 -5.45 2.96
CA ALA A 313 14.21 -5.04 4.29
C ALA A 313 13.27 -3.96 4.85
N ASP A 314 12.93 -2.96 4.04
CA ASP A 314 11.97 -1.91 4.40
C ASP A 314 10.58 -2.49 4.72
N THR A 315 10.06 -3.37 3.86
CA THR A 315 8.73 -3.97 4.05
C THR A 315 8.68 -4.90 5.26
N LEU A 316 9.75 -5.65 5.55
CA LEU A 316 9.80 -6.50 6.73
C LEU A 316 9.78 -5.66 8.01
N ARG A 317 10.55 -4.56 8.02
CA ARG A 317 10.63 -3.65 9.16
C ARG A 317 9.31 -2.90 9.37
N ALA A 318 8.84 -2.15 8.37
CA ALA A 318 7.65 -1.33 8.48
C ALA A 318 6.34 -2.13 8.43
N GLY A 319 6.31 -3.26 7.72
CA GLY A 319 5.10 -4.04 7.49
C GLY A 319 4.88 -5.16 8.51
N VAL A 320 5.91 -5.95 8.82
CA VAL A 320 5.78 -7.15 9.68
C VAL A 320 6.12 -6.85 11.14
N GLU A 321 7.20 -6.10 11.38
CA GLU A 321 7.60 -5.76 12.75
C GLU A 321 6.70 -4.66 13.36
N GLY A 322 6.20 -3.75 12.52
CA GLY A 322 5.18 -2.75 12.87
C GLY A 322 5.46 -1.41 12.19
N ARG A 323 4.42 -0.60 12.00
CA ARG A 323 4.56 0.78 11.50
C ARG A 323 4.12 1.75 12.58
N PRO A 324 4.97 2.67 13.06
CA PRO A 324 4.61 3.64 14.09
C PRO A 324 3.71 4.72 13.50
N MET A 325 2.47 4.33 13.20
CA MET A 325 1.43 5.18 12.64
C MET A 325 0.16 4.94 13.45
N LEU A 326 -0.41 6.04 13.93
CA LEU A 326 -1.69 6.03 14.62
C LEU A 326 -2.79 5.78 13.59
N VAL A 327 -3.55 4.70 13.76
CA VAL A 327 -4.66 4.35 12.86
C VAL A 327 -5.89 4.03 13.69
N ARG A 328 -6.99 4.69 13.34
CA ARG A 328 -8.30 4.40 13.89
C ARG A 328 -8.96 3.24 13.17
N ALA A 329 -9.44 2.27 13.95
CA ALA A 329 -10.28 1.19 13.46
C ALA A 329 -11.35 0.85 14.52
N PHE A 330 -12.60 0.71 14.09
CA PHE A 330 -13.74 0.44 14.97
C PHE A 330 -13.86 1.43 16.16
N GLY A 331 -13.54 2.70 15.90
CA GLY A 331 -13.64 3.78 16.90
C GLY A 331 -12.56 3.77 17.98
N ARG A 332 -11.50 2.97 17.83
CA ARG A 332 -10.32 2.97 18.71
C ARG A 332 -9.06 3.22 17.91
N ASP A 333 -8.09 3.86 18.55
CA ASP A 333 -6.81 4.18 17.94
C ASP A 333 -5.77 3.14 18.34
N TYR A 334 -4.97 2.75 17.36
CA TYR A 334 -3.92 1.74 17.50
C TYR A 334 -2.63 2.27 16.88
N ILE A 335 -1.50 1.98 17.52
CA ILE A 335 -0.14 2.31 17.03
C ILE A 335 0.59 0.99 16.80
N ASP A 336 1.42 0.92 15.75
CA ASP A 336 2.20 -0.25 15.33
C ASP A 336 1.37 -1.45 14.84
N LYS A 337 0.53 -1.99 15.73
CA LYS A 337 -0.24 -3.21 15.55
C LYS A 337 -1.62 -3.09 16.18
N ALA A 338 -2.57 -3.77 15.58
CA ALA A 338 -3.91 -3.95 16.14
C ALA A 338 -4.10 -5.38 16.71
N PRO A 339 -5.06 -5.58 17.63
CA PRO A 339 -5.51 -6.90 18.03
C PRO A 339 -5.84 -7.80 16.83
N TRP A 340 -5.62 -9.11 16.97
CA TRP A 340 -5.74 -10.08 15.88
C TRP A 340 -7.09 -10.08 15.13
N TRP A 341 -8.16 -9.64 15.80
CA TRP A 341 -9.51 -9.59 15.23
C TRP A 341 -9.79 -8.34 14.38
N ILE A 342 -9.05 -7.24 14.58
CA ILE A 342 -9.25 -5.98 13.84
C ILE A 342 -9.06 -6.20 12.32
N PRO A 343 -7.96 -6.83 11.87
CA PRO A 343 -7.79 -7.13 10.45
C PRO A 343 -8.92 -7.98 9.84
N PHE A 344 -9.47 -8.96 10.58
CA PHE A 344 -10.61 -9.76 10.12
C PHE A 344 -11.89 -8.93 10.01
N ALA A 345 -12.14 -8.08 11.00
CA ALA A 345 -13.32 -7.23 11.01
C ALA A 345 -13.27 -6.22 9.85
N ASP A 346 -12.09 -5.71 9.51
CA ASP A 346 -11.89 -4.83 8.34
C ASP A 346 -12.25 -5.54 7.01
N LEU A 347 -11.85 -6.81 6.85
CA LEU A 347 -12.31 -7.65 5.74
C LEU A 347 -13.84 -7.75 5.68
N ILE A 348 -14.47 -8.02 6.83
CA ILE A 348 -15.91 -8.21 6.93
C ILE A 348 -16.67 -6.95 6.51
N VAL A 349 -16.23 -5.76 6.92
CA VAL A 349 -16.93 -4.51 6.63
C VAL A 349 -16.71 -4.00 5.21
N LYS A 350 -15.62 -4.42 4.55
CA LYS A 350 -15.29 -4.00 3.19
C LYS A 350 -15.87 -4.89 2.09
N VAL A 351 -16.19 -6.14 2.41
CA VAL A 351 -16.80 -7.07 1.45
C VAL A 351 -18.32 -7.04 1.56
N PRO A 352 -19.09 -7.12 0.46
CA PRO A 352 -20.54 -7.27 0.52
C PRO A 352 -20.96 -8.50 1.34
N LEU A 353 -21.86 -8.31 2.32
CA LEU A 353 -22.29 -9.39 3.22
C LEU A 353 -22.84 -10.64 2.49
N PRO A 354 -23.63 -10.53 1.40
CA PRO A 354 -24.08 -11.72 0.67
C PRO A 354 -22.93 -12.49 0.02
N PHE A 355 -21.89 -11.79 -0.46
CA PHE A 355 -20.69 -12.43 -0.98
C PHE A 355 -19.97 -13.19 0.14
N LEU A 356 -19.73 -12.54 1.29
CA LEU A 356 -19.10 -13.19 2.43
C LEU A 356 -19.90 -14.40 2.93
N ALA A 357 -21.23 -14.29 3.01
CA ALA A 357 -22.10 -15.39 3.44
C ALA A 357 -22.00 -16.60 2.51
N LEU A 358 -21.98 -16.39 1.18
CA LEU A 358 -21.79 -17.47 0.20
C LEU A 358 -20.38 -18.08 0.29
N ALA A 359 -19.35 -17.27 0.53
CA ALA A 359 -17.99 -17.74 0.70
C ALA A 359 -17.86 -18.60 1.97
N LEU A 360 -18.40 -18.14 3.10
CA LEU A 360 -18.43 -18.89 4.36
C LEU A 360 -19.22 -20.19 4.23
N ALA A 361 -20.39 -20.16 3.57
CA ALA A 361 -21.14 -21.38 3.26
C ALA A 361 -20.30 -22.36 2.43
N GLY A 362 -19.51 -21.87 1.47
CA GLY A 362 -18.63 -22.69 0.64
C GLY A 362 -17.52 -23.35 1.45
N ILE A 363 -16.93 -22.61 2.39
CA ILE A 363 -15.94 -23.12 3.34
C ILE A 363 -16.56 -24.19 4.25
N VAL A 364 -17.77 -23.96 4.77
CA VAL A 364 -18.49 -24.94 5.60
C VAL A 364 -18.81 -26.20 4.80
N LEU A 365 -19.30 -26.07 3.56
CA LEU A 365 -19.58 -27.20 2.67
C LEU A 365 -18.31 -28.00 2.35
N TYR A 366 -17.18 -27.33 2.17
CA TYR A 366 -15.86 -27.95 2.02
C TYR A 366 -15.47 -28.73 3.30
N ALA A 367 -15.50 -28.08 4.45
CA ALA A 367 -15.09 -28.65 5.74
C ALA A 367 -15.98 -29.84 6.16
N THR A 368 -17.28 -29.76 5.87
CA THR A 368 -18.26 -30.83 6.11
C THR A 368 -18.27 -31.91 5.02
N ARG A 369 -17.31 -31.86 4.08
CA ARG A 369 -17.13 -32.85 2.99
C ARG A 369 -18.35 -33.02 2.08
N ARG A 370 -19.17 -31.98 1.95
CA ARG A 370 -20.33 -31.94 1.04
C ARG A 370 -19.96 -31.51 -0.39
N ILE A 371 -18.77 -30.95 -0.58
CA ILE A 371 -18.24 -30.65 -1.92
C ILE A 371 -17.74 -31.94 -2.59
N PRO A 372 -18.11 -32.21 -3.85
CA PRO A 372 -17.60 -33.36 -4.62
C PRO A 372 -16.08 -33.45 -4.61
N GLY A 373 -15.54 -34.67 -4.52
CA GLY A 373 -14.10 -34.90 -4.31
C GLY A 373 -13.17 -34.36 -5.41
N ASP A 374 -13.65 -34.29 -6.64
CA ASP A 374 -12.94 -33.69 -7.79
C ASP A 374 -12.77 -32.17 -7.65
N ILE A 375 -13.70 -31.50 -6.96
CA ILE A 375 -13.65 -30.08 -6.62
C ILE A 375 -12.95 -29.88 -5.27
N ALA A 376 -13.22 -30.71 -4.27
CA ALA A 376 -12.67 -30.55 -2.93
C ALA A 376 -11.14 -30.70 -2.90
N ARG A 377 -10.56 -31.64 -3.68
CA ARG A 377 -9.10 -31.86 -3.73
C ARG A 377 -8.31 -30.61 -4.16
N PRO A 378 -8.59 -29.96 -5.30
CA PRO A 378 -7.94 -28.69 -5.64
C PRO A 378 -8.30 -27.57 -4.67
N LEU A 379 -9.53 -27.53 -4.16
CA LEU A 379 -9.99 -26.50 -3.21
C LEU A 379 -9.13 -26.49 -1.92
N SER A 380 -8.54 -27.63 -1.53
CA SER A 380 -7.60 -27.70 -0.41
C SER A 380 -6.39 -26.77 -0.54
N VAL A 381 -5.89 -26.52 -1.74
CA VAL A 381 -4.77 -25.58 -1.95
C VAL A 381 -5.23 -24.15 -1.64
N PHE A 382 -6.38 -23.75 -2.18
CA PHE A 382 -6.95 -22.42 -1.95
C PHE A 382 -7.35 -22.23 -0.48
N PHE A 383 -7.90 -23.26 0.16
CA PHE A 383 -8.19 -23.26 1.59
C PHE A 383 -6.93 -23.08 2.43
N ALA A 384 -5.89 -23.87 2.17
CA ALA A 384 -4.62 -23.78 2.89
C ALA A 384 -3.96 -22.39 2.74
N MET A 385 -3.96 -21.84 1.52
CA MET A 385 -3.45 -20.49 1.27
C MET A 385 -4.27 -19.42 1.99
N LEU A 386 -5.60 -19.52 1.96
CA LEU A 386 -6.50 -18.61 2.66
C LEU A 386 -6.20 -18.64 4.17
N ILE A 387 -6.26 -19.82 4.80
CA ILE A 387 -6.02 -19.94 6.24
C ILE A 387 -4.62 -19.46 6.62
N PHE A 388 -3.58 -19.86 5.89
CA PHE A 388 -2.22 -19.42 6.17
C PHE A 388 -2.08 -17.90 6.10
N PHE A 389 -2.56 -17.28 5.02
CA PHE A 389 -2.47 -15.85 4.81
C PHE A 389 -3.26 -15.07 5.88
N MET A 390 -4.51 -15.46 6.14
CA MET A 390 -5.35 -14.82 7.16
C MET A 390 -4.70 -14.92 8.55
N THR A 391 -4.18 -16.10 8.90
CA THR A 391 -3.51 -16.32 10.18
C THR A 391 -2.25 -15.48 10.30
N PHE A 392 -1.46 -15.34 9.23
CA PHE A 392 -0.26 -14.51 9.23
C PHE A 392 -0.59 -13.03 9.47
N ILE A 393 -1.55 -12.47 8.73
CA ILE A 393 -1.92 -11.06 8.88
C ILE A 393 -2.50 -10.79 10.28
N ALA A 394 -3.40 -11.66 10.75
CA ALA A 394 -4.00 -11.54 12.07
C ALA A 394 -2.98 -11.65 13.21
N LYS A 395 -2.07 -12.63 13.15
CA LYS A 395 -1.01 -12.82 14.16
C LYS A 395 -0.08 -11.62 14.26
N ASN A 396 0.19 -10.95 13.14
CA ASN A 396 1.08 -9.79 13.10
C ASN A 396 0.34 -8.46 13.31
N GLY A 397 -0.99 -8.47 13.45
CA GLY A 397 -1.79 -7.27 13.72
C GLY A 397 -1.70 -6.20 12.64
N ILE A 398 -1.51 -6.59 11.37
CA ILE A 398 -1.29 -5.66 10.25
C ILE A 398 -2.64 -5.12 9.76
N PHE A 399 -2.87 -3.81 9.91
CA PHE A 399 -4.19 -3.19 9.67
C PHE A 399 -4.14 -1.79 9.06
N TYR A 400 -2.97 -1.14 8.99
CA TYR A 400 -2.87 0.28 8.63
C TYR A 400 -3.33 0.60 7.20
N ALA A 401 -3.13 -0.33 6.25
CA ALA A 401 -3.59 -0.17 4.86
C ALA A 401 -5.02 -0.69 4.63
N GLY A 402 -5.72 -1.06 5.72
CA GLY A 402 -7.02 -1.71 5.68
C GLY A 402 -7.06 -2.94 4.76
N LEU A 403 -8.10 -3.04 3.93
CA LEU A 403 -8.33 -4.19 3.06
C LEU A 403 -7.24 -4.41 1.99
N ARG A 404 -6.38 -3.42 1.71
CA ARG A 404 -5.23 -3.62 0.79
C ARG A 404 -4.34 -4.78 1.24
N HIS A 405 -4.14 -4.95 2.55
CA HIS A 405 -3.38 -6.09 3.11
C HIS A 405 -4.13 -7.43 3.02
N TRP A 406 -5.45 -7.41 2.79
CA TRP A 406 -6.32 -8.58 2.73
C TRP A 406 -6.70 -8.96 1.30
N LEU A 407 -6.29 -8.18 0.29
CA LEU A 407 -6.81 -8.31 -1.07
C LEU A 407 -6.56 -9.68 -1.71
N PHE A 408 -5.52 -10.41 -1.28
CA PHE A 408 -5.28 -11.79 -1.73
C PHE A 408 -6.39 -12.77 -1.30
N ALA A 409 -7.09 -12.50 -0.21
CA ALA A 409 -8.18 -13.34 0.27
C ALA A 409 -9.43 -13.26 -0.61
N VAL A 410 -9.69 -12.11 -1.22
CA VAL A 410 -10.90 -11.84 -2.03
C VAL A 410 -11.07 -12.85 -3.18
N PRO A 411 -10.08 -13.10 -4.06
CA PRO A 411 -10.21 -14.13 -5.10
C PRO A 411 -10.33 -15.56 -4.55
N LEU A 412 -9.73 -15.86 -3.39
CA LEU A 412 -9.90 -17.16 -2.75
C LEU A 412 -11.34 -17.34 -2.24
N LEU A 413 -11.89 -16.32 -1.56
CA LEU A 413 -13.28 -16.30 -1.10
C LEU A 413 -14.28 -16.37 -2.25
N ALA A 414 -13.99 -15.72 -3.39
CA ALA A 414 -14.80 -15.80 -4.60
C ALA A 414 -14.92 -17.23 -5.15
N ILE A 415 -13.85 -18.03 -5.07
CA ILE A 415 -13.87 -19.45 -5.46
C ILE A 415 -14.77 -20.26 -4.51
N PHE A 416 -14.73 -20.01 -3.20
CA PHE A 416 -15.63 -20.67 -2.25
C PHE A 416 -17.10 -20.26 -2.46
N ALA A 417 -17.37 -18.98 -2.69
CA ALA A 417 -18.71 -18.49 -3.03
C ALA A 417 -19.24 -19.14 -4.31
N ALA A 418 -18.40 -19.28 -5.34
CA ALA A 418 -18.73 -19.96 -6.59
C ALA A 418 -19.09 -21.44 -6.39
N CYS A 419 -18.42 -22.14 -5.45
CA CYS A 419 -18.77 -23.51 -5.08
C CYS A 419 -20.17 -23.60 -4.46
N THR A 420 -20.53 -22.67 -3.57
CA THR A 420 -21.88 -22.57 -2.99
C THR A 420 -22.92 -22.35 -4.07
N VAL A 421 -22.68 -21.39 -4.98
CA VAL A 421 -23.58 -21.08 -6.10
C VAL A 421 -23.81 -22.33 -6.95
N MET A 422 -22.74 -23.04 -7.32
CA MET A 422 -22.86 -24.26 -8.12
C MET A 422 -23.74 -25.31 -7.44
N LEU A 423 -23.55 -25.54 -6.13
CA LEU A 423 -24.33 -26.53 -5.39
C LEU A 423 -25.79 -26.11 -5.21
N CYS A 424 -26.05 -24.83 -4.96
CA CYS A 424 -27.41 -24.26 -4.89
C CYS A 424 -28.16 -24.46 -6.21
N LEU A 425 -27.51 -24.20 -7.35
CA LEU A 425 -28.12 -24.35 -8.68
C LEU A 425 -28.43 -25.81 -9.06
N GLN A 426 -27.80 -26.77 -8.39
CA GLN A 426 -28.05 -28.21 -8.59
C GLN A 426 -29.19 -28.76 -7.71
N GLN A 427 -29.70 -27.98 -6.75
CA GLN A 427 -30.79 -28.41 -5.88
C GLN A 427 -32.13 -28.46 -6.61
N ARG A 428 -33.01 -29.37 -6.17
CA ARG A 428 -34.40 -29.44 -6.65
C ARG A 428 -35.27 -28.30 -6.14
N SER A 429 -34.98 -27.77 -4.95
CA SER A 429 -35.74 -26.68 -4.33
C SER A 429 -35.54 -25.37 -5.08
N LEU A 430 -36.64 -24.75 -5.53
CA LEU A 430 -36.63 -23.43 -6.17
C LEU A 430 -36.06 -22.35 -5.25
N TRP A 431 -36.34 -22.43 -3.94
CA TRP A 431 -35.81 -21.51 -2.94
C TRP A 431 -34.28 -21.52 -2.91
N LEU A 432 -33.66 -22.70 -2.88
CA LEU A 432 -32.20 -22.83 -2.88
C LEU A 432 -31.59 -22.36 -4.20
N ARG A 433 -32.28 -22.56 -5.33
CA ARG A 433 -31.85 -22.04 -6.63
C ARG A 433 -31.97 -20.52 -6.74
N ALA A 434 -32.87 -19.89 -5.98
CA ALA A 434 -33.03 -18.44 -5.95
C ALA A 434 -31.96 -17.74 -5.08
N VAL A 435 -31.32 -18.44 -4.15
CA VAL A 435 -30.29 -17.85 -3.24
C VAL A 435 -29.16 -17.15 -3.99
N PRO A 436 -28.49 -17.74 -5.01
CA PRO A 436 -27.46 -17.05 -5.75
C PRO A 436 -27.94 -15.76 -6.42
N LEU A 437 -29.14 -15.78 -7.02
CA LEU A 437 -29.70 -14.60 -7.67
C LEU A 437 -30.02 -13.50 -6.66
N ALA A 438 -30.64 -13.85 -5.53
CA ALA A 438 -30.91 -12.91 -4.44
C ALA A 438 -29.61 -12.29 -3.91
N ALA A 439 -28.57 -13.10 -3.69
CA ALA A 439 -27.27 -12.61 -3.26
C ALA A 439 -26.63 -11.66 -4.29
N LEU A 440 -26.69 -11.98 -5.58
CA LEU A 440 -26.19 -11.11 -6.65
C LEU A 440 -26.92 -9.76 -6.67
N VAL A 441 -28.25 -9.75 -6.54
CA VAL A 441 -29.03 -8.50 -6.44
C VAL A 441 -28.62 -7.69 -5.21
N LEU A 442 -28.48 -8.34 -4.05
CA LEU A 442 -28.09 -7.70 -2.80
C LEU A 442 -26.63 -7.19 -2.80
N ILE A 443 -25.77 -7.74 -3.65
CA ILE A 443 -24.42 -7.20 -3.91
C ILE A 443 -24.51 -6.00 -4.86
N ALA A 444 -25.24 -6.16 -5.97
CA ALA A 444 -25.30 -5.17 -7.04
C ALA A 444 -25.96 -3.84 -6.61
N VAL A 445 -27.01 -3.90 -5.80
CA VAL A 445 -27.74 -2.70 -5.33
C VAL A 445 -26.83 -1.68 -4.63
N PRO A 446 -26.00 -2.05 -3.64
CA PRO A 446 -25.12 -1.07 -2.99
C PRO A 446 -23.81 -0.78 -3.73
N THR A 447 -23.38 -1.62 -4.69
CA THR A 447 -22.08 -1.45 -5.38
C THR A 447 -22.20 -0.73 -6.72
N LEU A 448 -23.10 -1.16 -7.62
CA LEU A 448 -23.18 -0.64 -8.99
C LEU A 448 -23.44 0.87 -9.09
N PRO A 449 -24.26 1.50 -8.22
CA PRO A 449 -24.50 2.94 -8.31
C PRO A 449 -23.32 3.80 -7.82
N GLN A 450 -22.36 3.23 -7.11
CA GLN A 450 -21.27 4.00 -6.49
C GLN A 450 -20.34 4.57 -7.56
N ARG A 451 -19.87 5.81 -7.37
CA ARG A 451 -18.82 6.45 -8.18
C ARG A 451 -17.52 6.70 -7.41
N ARG A 452 -17.48 6.22 -6.17
CA ARG A 452 -16.40 6.30 -5.17
C ARG A 452 -16.27 4.94 -4.48
N ILE A 453 -16.15 3.87 -5.26
CA ILE A 453 -16.25 2.50 -4.72
C ILE A 453 -15.10 2.14 -3.77
N TRP A 454 -13.96 2.84 -3.84
CA TRP A 454 -12.87 2.71 -2.86
C TRP A 454 -13.36 2.90 -1.42
N GLU A 455 -14.26 3.87 -1.21
CA GLU A 455 -14.82 4.21 0.10
C GLU A 455 -15.88 3.23 0.58
N TYR A 456 -16.24 2.23 -0.24
CA TYR A 456 -17.30 1.30 0.07
C TYR A 456 -17.10 0.65 1.44
N HIS A 457 -18.12 0.71 2.27
CA HIS A 457 -18.22 -0.06 3.50
C HIS A 457 -19.66 -0.56 3.60
N ASN A 458 -19.84 -1.82 4.02
CA ASN A 458 -21.17 -2.38 4.18
C ASN A 458 -21.88 -1.83 5.43
N ILE A 459 -23.13 -2.24 5.61
CA ILE A 459 -24.01 -1.76 6.67
C ILE A 459 -23.47 -1.96 8.09
N LEU A 460 -22.59 -2.94 8.34
CA LEU A 460 -22.01 -3.19 9.66
C LEU A 460 -21.05 -2.08 10.12
N ALA A 461 -20.45 -1.35 9.18
CA ALA A 461 -19.64 -0.16 9.45
C ALA A 461 -20.43 1.16 9.38
N GLY A 462 -21.77 1.09 9.29
CA GLY A 462 -22.63 2.26 9.10
C GLY A 462 -22.78 2.72 7.64
N GLY A 463 -22.30 1.91 6.68
CA GLY A 463 -22.31 2.22 5.25
C GLY A 463 -21.20 3.19 4.83
N SER A 464 -20.94 3.27 3.52
CA SER A 464 -19.87 4.10 2.94
C SER A 464 -19.93 5.58 3.39
N GLY A 465 -21.12 6.14 3.61
CA GLY A 465 -21.29 7.54 4.02
C GLY A 465 -20.92 7.86 5.47
N ASN A 466 -20.80 6.85 6.35
CA ASN A 466 -20.52 7.03 7.78
C ASN A 466 -19.30 6.25 8.29
N ALA A 467 -18.69 5.39 7.48
CA ALA A 467 -17.53 4.59 7.89
C ALA A 467 -16.37 5.43 8.44
N TRP A 468 -16.16 6.64 7.91
CA TRP A 468 -15.13 7.58 8.39
C TRP A 468 -15.20 7.90 9.89
N ARG A 469 -16.36 7.69 10.55
CA ARG A 469 -16.50 7.86 12.00
C ARG A 469 -15.70 6.83 12.79
N TYR A 470 -15.48 5.66 12.20
CA TYR A 470 -14.90 4.49 12.86
C TYR A 470 -13.54 4.09 12.30
N PHE A 471 -13.15 4.61 11.13
CA PHE A 471 -11.92 4.21 10.43
C PHE A 471 -11.13 5.43 9.95
N ASP A 472 -9.80 5.36 10.03
CA ASP A 472 -8.83 6.33 9.47
C ASP A 472 -7.74 5.64 8.61
N ASN A 473 -7.91 4.36 8.31
CA ASN A 473 -6.99 3.61 7.47
C ASN A 473 -7.13 3.99 5.98
N GLU A 474 -6.25 3.45 5.14
CA GLU A 474 -6.23 3.69 3.69
C GLU A 474 -7.45 3.11 2.95
N SER A 475 -8.33 2.41 3.68
CA SER A 475 -9.61 1.91 3.19
C SER A 475 -10.69 2.99 3.15
N ILE A 476 -10.52 4.12 3.85
CA ILE A 476 -11.44 5.26 3.73
C ILE A 476 -11.16 6.06 2.46
N ASP A 477 -9.92 6.47 2.27
CA ASP A 477 -9.38 7.00 1.01
C ASP A 477 -7.85 6.99 1.08
N LEU A 478 -7.22 7.41 -0.01
CA LEU A 478 -5.79 7.54 -0.22
C LEU A 478 -5.47 8.81 -1.05
N GLY A 479 -6.24 9.88 -0.87
CA GLY A 479 -6.05 11.18 -1.55
C GLY A 479 -6.91 11.41 -2.81
N GLN A 480 -7.81 10.50 -3.18
CA GLN A 480 -8.55 10.55 -4.45
C GLN A 480 -9.56 11.71 -4.58
N ARG A 481 -9.75 12.56 -3.55
CA ARG A 481 -10.69 13.69 -3.58
C ARG A 481 -10.06 15.04 -3.93
N SER A 482 -8.78 15.06 -4.30
CA SER A 482 -8.06 16.30 -4.64
C SER A 482 -8.79 17.17 -5.68
N ASP A 483 -9.36 16.60 -6.72
CA ASP A 483 -10.03 17.38 -7.78
C ASP A 483 -11.38 17.96 -7.32
N GLU A 484 -12.10 17.29 -6.42
CA GLU A 484 -13.31 17.85 -5.79
C GLU A 484 -12.97 18.99 -4.83
N ILE A 485 -11.88 18.84 -4.07
CA ILE A 485 -11.35 19.89 -3.20
C ILE A 485 -10.97 21.12 -4.04
N ALA A 486 -10.29 20.91 -5.17
CA ALA A 486 -9.91 21.97 -6.08
C ALA A 486 -11.12 22.66 -6.72
N ALA A 487 -12.16 21.90 -7.09
CA ALA A 487 -13.42 22.46 -7.57
C ALA A 487 -14.11 23.32 -6.51
N PHE A 488 -14.17 22.86 -5.25
CA PHE A 488 -14.75 23.64 -4.16
C PHE A 488 -13.93 24.91 -3.86
N TYR A 489 -12.60 24.83 -3.93
CA TYR A 489 -11.73 26.00 -3.77
C TYR A 489 -12.11 27.09 -4.80
N LYS A 490 -12.20 26.72 -6.08
CA LYS A 490 -12.49 27.65 -7.19
C LYS A 490 -13.87 28.30 -7.09
N THR A 491 -14.86 27.60 -6.53
CA THR A 491 -16.24 28.13 -6.44
C THR A 491 -16.53 28.87 -5.14
N THR A 492 -15.84 28.54 -4.04
CA THR A 492 -16.27 28.96 -2.69
C THR A 492 -15.16 29.53 -1.81
N MET A 493 -13.91 29.05 -1.92
CA MET A 493 -12.83 29.47 -1.02
C MET A 493 -12.01 30.65 -1.55
N ALA A 494 -11.77 30.67 -2.86
CA ALA A 494 -10.94 31.67 -3.51
C ALA A 494 -11.42 33.10 -3.17
N PRO A 495 -10.49 34.07 -3.00
CA PRO A 495 -9.04 33.96 -3.21
C PRO A 495 -8.24 33.57 -1.95
N THR A 496 -8.88 33.08 -0.88
CA THR A 496 -8.17 32.75 0.37
C THR A 496 -7.58 31.34 0.30
N ASP A 497 -6.25 31.26 0.36
CA ASP A 497 -5.54 29.97 0.42
C ASP A 497 -5.93 29.19 1.68
N PRO A 498 -6.29 27.90 1.54
CA PRO A 498 -6.68 27.07 2.67
C PRO A 498 -5.49 26.37 3.32
N LEU A 499 -5.65 26.02 4.60
CA LEU A 499 -4.82 25.03 5.27
C LEU A 499 -5.36 23.63 4.96
N TYR A 500 -4.50 22.76 4.43
CA TYR A 500 -4.85 21.39 4.11
C TYR A 500 -4.47 20.44 5.25
N GLY A 501 -5.48 19.87 5.90
CA GLY A 501 -5.39 18.68 6.77
C GLY A 501 -5.83 17.40 6.07
N TYR A 502 -5.94 17.41 4.74
CA TYR A 502 -6.22 16.26 3.90
C TYR A 502 -4.93 15.76 3.25
N TRP A 503 -4.91 14.51 2.77
CA TRP A 503 -3.81 13.97 1.96
C TRP A 503 -3.76 14.57 0.54
N THR A 504 -3.94 15.89 0.41
CA THR A 504 -3.73 16.59 -0.85
C THR A 504 -2.26 16.59 -1.18
N VAL A 505 -1.94 16.31 -2.45
CA VAL A 505 -0.58 16.49 -2.96
C VAL A 505 -0.38 17.96 -3.32
N ARG A 506 0.61 18.61 -2.70
CA ARG A 506 0.88 20.04 -2.88
C ARG A 506 1.13 20.41 -4.35
N GLU A 507 1.88 19.58 -5.05
CA GLU A 507 2.22 19.70 -6.46
C GLU A 507 0.97 19.59 -7.34
N GLN A 508 0.01 18.73 -6.97
CA GLN A 508 -1.29 18.62 -7.65
C GLN A 508 -2.12 19.89 -7.45
N MET A 509 -2.18 20.44 -6.23
CA MET A 509 -2.91 21.69 -5.97
C MET A 509 -2.29 22.85 -6.75
N LYS A 510 -0.96 22.96 -6.75
CA LYS A 510 -0.21 23.95 -7.54
C LYS A 510 -0.50 23.85 -9.04
N ALA A 511 -0.52 22.64 -9.59
CA ALA A 511 -0.86 22.40 -11.01
C ALA A 511 -2.27 22.88 -11.38
N GLN A 512 -3.17 22.99 -10.38
CA GLN A 512 -4.53 23.51 -10.56
C GLN A 512 -4.67 25.01 -10.24
N GLY A 513 -3.55 25.71 -9.99
CA GLY A 513 -3.51 27.13 -9.64
C GLY A 513 -3.93 27.41 -8.19
N ILE A 514 -3.82 26.41 -7.30
CA ILE A 514 -4.23 26.51 -5.91
C ILE A 514 -3.00 26.51 -5.03
N HIS A 515 -2.89 27.54 -4.19
CA HIS A 515 -1.80 27.68 -3.25
C HIS A 515 -2.22 27.17 -1.87
N GLU A 516 -1.27 26.59 -1.16
CA GLU A 516 -1.44 26.24 0.24
C GLU A 516 -1.20 27.49 1.08
N TRP A 517 -1.97 27.64 2.15
CA TRP A 517 -1.79 28.72 3.10
C TRP A 517 -0.40 28.64 3.76
N GLU A 518 0.46 29.62 3.45
CA GLU A 518 1.80 29.77 4.03
C GLU A 518 1.90 31.08 4.83
N PRO A 519 1.38 31.12 6.07
CA PRO A 519 1.43 32.33 6.89
C PRO A 519 2.84 32.65 7.37
N THR A 520 3.08 33.91 7.73
CA THR A 520 4.30 34.30 8.42
C THR A 520 4.26 33.88 9.89
N PRO A 521 5.42 33.59 10.52
CA PRO A 521 5.50 33.30 11.95
C PRO A 521 4.79 34.34 12.84
N GLU A 522 4.81 35.61 12.44
CA GLU A 522 4.17 36.71 13.16
C GLU A 522 2.64 36.63 13.10
N GLN A 523 2.07 36.19 11.98
CA GLN A 523 0.62 36.07 11.79
C GLN A 523 -0.02 35.00 12.68
N VAL A 524 0.76 34.00 13.09
CA VAL A 524 0.29 32.88 13.93
C VAL A 524 0.91 32.91 15.33
N ALA A 525 1.63 33.98 15.67
CA ALA A 525 2.40 34.04 16.90
C ALA A 525 1.52 33.91 18.15
N ASP A 526 0.26 34.33 18.11
CA ASP A 526 -0.69 34.22 19.23
C ASP A 526 -1.33 32.82 19.38
N GLY A 527 -0.96 31.87 18.53
CA GLY A 527 -1.52 30.52 18.50
C GLY A 527 -2.86 30.41 17.76
N TYR A 528 -3.41 31.51 17.23
CA TYR A 528 -4.61 31.48 16.40
C TYR A 528 -4.27 31.32 14.92
N VAL A 529 -5.11 30.56 14.22
CA VAL A 529 -5.04 30.37 12.77
C VAL A 529 -6.36 30.79 12.16
N THR A 530 -6.31 31.65 11.13
CA THR A 530 -7.50 32.20 10.46
C THR A 530 -7.49 31.84 8.99
N GLY A 531 -8.61 31.31 8.50
CA GLY A 531 -8.77 31.00 7.08
C GLY A 531 -9.73 29.85 6.83
N TRP A 532 -9.49 29.16 5.72
CA TRP A 532 -10.17 27.92 5.36
C TRP A 532 -9.36 26.72 5.83
N PHE A 533 -10.04 25.69 6.28
CA PHE A 533 -9.45 24.42 6.72
C PHE A 533 -10.12 23.28 5.96
N VAL A 534 -9.32 22.48 5.29
CA VAL A 534 -9.76 21.31 4.52
C VAL A 534 -9.28 20.06 5.25
N ASN A 535 -10.16 19.45 6.03
CA ASN A 535 -9.80 18.38 6.95
C ASN A 535 -10.35 17.04 6.49
N ARG A 536 -9.56 15.99 6.67
CA ARG A 536 -10.03 14.61 6.52
C ARG A 536 -10.97 14.26 7.69
N ALA A 537 -12.07 13.59 7.40
CA ALA A 537 -13.11 13.26 8.36
C ALA A 537 -12.65 12.41 9.57
N PRO A 538 -11.75 11.42 9.43
CA PRO A 538 -11.34 10.59 10.56
C PRO A 538 -10.45 11.30 11.58
N TRP A 539 -10.09 12.56 11.32
CA TRP A 539 -9.29 13.43 12.19
C TRP A 539 -10.17 14.24 13.17
N LEU A 540 -11.49 14.17 12.98
CA LEU A 540 -12.48 14.83 13.83
C LEU A 540 -12.86 14.06 15.12
N PRO A 541 -12.89 12.71 15.19
CA PRO A 541 -13.28 12.00 16.42
C PRO A 541 -12.25 12.09 17.56
N GLU A 542 -12.68 11.72 18.78
CA GLU A 542 -12.18 12.20 20.08
C GLU A 542 -10.67 12.15 20.38
N GLN A 543 -9.91 11.27 19.73
CA GLN A 543 -8.57 10.91 20.19
C GLN A 543 -7.42 11.16 19.18
N ASN A 544 -7.70 11.63 17.95
CA ASN A 544 -6.71 11.58 16.83
C ASN A 544 -5.94 12.87 16.51
N TRP A 545 -6.12 13.93 17.31
CA TRP A 545 -5.18 15.03 17.43
C TRP A 545 -5.56 15.77 18.71
N LYS A 546 -4.65 15.87 19.68
CA LYS A 546 -4.99 16.27 21.06
C LYS A 546 -5.58 17.68 21.21
N HIS A 547 -5.64 18.48 20.13
CA HIS A 547 -5.97 19.91 20.21
C HIS A 547 -6.92 20.43 19.13
N ILE A 548 -7.53 19.57 18.29
CA ILE A 548 -8.59 20.01 17.36
C ILE A 548 -9.98 19.56 17.82
N GLU A 549 -10.18 19.49 19.13
CA GLU A 549 -11.52 19.38 19.73
C GLU A 549 -12.46 20.48 19.20
N ILE A 550 -11.90 21.63 18.85
CA ILE A 550 -12.64 22.76 18.31
C ILE A 550 -13.46 22.42 17.06
N PHE A 551 -12.97 21.58 16.14
CA PHE A 551 -13.75 21.22 14.95
C PHE A 551 -14.86 20.19 15.23
N ARG A 552 -14.91 19.60 16.43
CA ARG A 552 -16.02 18.70 16.85
C ARG A 552 -17.28 19.49 17.18
N ASN A 553 -17.08 20.63 17.81
CA ASN A 553 -18.15 21.49 18.31
C ASN A 553 -18.53 22.59 17.32
N VAL A 554 -17.88 22.61 16.15
CA VAL A 554 -18.13 23.57 15.08
C VAL A 554 -18.79 22.85 13.92
N THR A 555 -19.92 23.36 13.46
CA THR A 555 -20.55 22.84 12.25
C THR A 555 -19.67 23.17 11.04
N PRO A 556 -19.30 22.18 10.20
CA PRO A 556 -18.54 22.45 8.98
C PRO A 556 -19.35 23.32 8.02
N THR A 557 -18.67 24.26 7.35
CA THR A 557 -19.26 25.10 6.30
C THR A 557 -19.77 24.24 5.14
N ALA A 558 -19.04 23.17 4.81
CA ALA A 558 -19.44 22.20 3.81
C ALA A 558 -18.80 20.83 4.08
N ARG A 559 -19.37 19.78 3.47
CA ARG A 559 -18.85 18.41 3.53
C ARG A 559 -18.97 17.76 2.16
N VAL A 560 -17.89 17.12 1.71
CA VAL A 560 -17.85 16.29 0.50
C VAL A 560 -17.31 14.92 0.89
N GLY A 561 -18.21 13.96 1.10
CA GLY A 561 -17.86 12.60 1.54
C GLY A 561 -17.17 12.57 2.90
N ASN A 562 -15.88 12.25 2.90
CA ASN A 562 -14.99 12.24 4.07
C ASN A 562 -14.04 13.47 4.10
N VAL A 563 -14.37 14.56 3.40
CA VAL A 563 -13.67 15.84 3.46
C VAL A 563 -14.59 16.90 4.05
N PHE A 564 -14.07 17.65 5.02
CA PHE A 564 -14.80 18.66 5.78
C PHE A 564 -14.14 20.02 5.58
N PHE A 565 -14.96 21.03 5.26
CA PHE A 565 -14.53 22.39 5.01
C PHE A 565 -14.98 23.28 6.16
N TYR A 566 -14.04 23.95 6.81
CA TYR A 566 -14.30 24.94 7.86
C TYR A 566 -13.77 26.31 7.45
N LYS A 567 -14.45 27.37 7.88
CA LYS A 567 -13.98 28.75 7.72
C LYS A 567 -14.06 29.45 9.07
N GLY A 568 -12.99 30.10 9.50
CA GLY A 568 -13.00 30.84 10.76
C GLY A 568 -11.61 31.14 11.30
N ARG A 569 -11.58 31.60 12.56
CA ARG A 569 -10.37 31.80 13.36
C ARG A 569 -10.41 30.84 14.55
N PHE A 570 -9.43 29.96 14.64
CA PHE A 570 -9.39 28.88 15.63
C PHE A 570 -8.07 28.94 16.41
N TYR A 571 -8.14 28.70 17.72
CA TYR A 571 -6.95 28.56 18.54
C TYR A 571 -6.34 27.17 18.28
N LEU A 572 -5.25 27.13 17.51
CA LEU A 572 -4.58 25.92 17.03
C LEU A 572 -3.07 26.06 17.27
N PRO A 573 -2.63 26.04 18.54
CA PRO A 573 -1.27 26.38 18.92
C PRO A 573 -0.24 25.42 18.31
N PHE A 574 -0.57 24.13 18.15
CA PHE A 574 0.35 23.19 17.48
C PHE A 574 0.51 23.49 15.98
N VAL A 575 -0.55 23.93 15.26
CA VAL A 575 -0.44 24.31 13.84
C VAL A 575 0.45 25.53 13.73
N ALA A 576 0.17 26.54 14.57
CA ALA A 576 0.96 27.76 14.66
C ALA A 576 2.44 27.47 14.99
N GLY A 577 2.70 26.64 16.01
CA GLY A 577 4.04 26.20 16.38
C GLY A 577 4.73 25.45 15.24
N GLY A 578 4.03 24.54 14.57
CA GLY A 578 4.52 23.81 13.40
C GLY A 578 4.88 24.71 12.22
N VAL A 579 4.08 25.75 11.93
CA VAL A 579 4.39 26.79 10.93
C VAL A 579 5.68 27.52 11.30
N ILE A 580 5.80 28.00 12.55
CA ILE A 580 6.96 28.74 13.03
C ILE A 580 8.23 27.87 12.95
N ASN A 581 8.13 26.63 13.44
CA ASN A 581 9.22 25.64 13.40
C ASN A 581 9.63 25.32 11.96
N ARG A 582 8.68 25.18 11.03
CA ARG A 582 8.98 24.95 9.60
C ARG A 582 9.77 26.09 9.00
N GLN A 583 9.43 27.34 9.32
CA GLN A 583 10.18 28.51 8.84
C GLN A 583 11.59 28.57 9.45
N ALA A 584 11.74 28.21 10.73
CA ALA A 584 13.05 28.07 11.36
C ALA A 584 13.93 27.04 10.65
N PHE A 585 13.35 25.89 10.28
CA PHE A 585 14.06 24.87 9.52
C PHE A 585 14.48 25.35 8.12
N ARG A 586 13.63 26.10 7.41
CA ARG A 586 13.99 26.69 6.10
C ARG A 586 15.21 27.61 6.23
N LEU A 587 15.22 28.49 7.23
CA LEU A 587 16.35 29.38 7.51
C LEU A 587 17.64 28.61 7.84
N LEU A 588 17.55 27.43 8.46
CA LEU A 588 18.73 26.59 8.69
C LEU A 588 19.27 25.90 7.41
N GLN A 589 18.41 25.66 6.43
CA GLN A 589 18.77 24.99 5.17
C GLN A 589 19.32 25.96 4.12
N GLU A 590 18.94 27.23 4.19
CA GLU A 590 19.44 28.28 3.30
C GLU A 590 20.91 28.62 3.59
N LYS A 591 21.71 28.74 2.54
CA LYS A 591 23.16 28.99 2.64
C LYS A 591 23.49 30.26 3.43
N ASP A 592 22.67 31.29 3.25
CA ASP A 592 22.79 32.61 3.90
C ASP A 592 21.64 32.86 4.90
N GLY A 593 21.00 31.79 5.38
CA GLY A 593 19.85 31.91 6.27
C GLY A 593 20.23 32.40 7.67
N ASP A 594 19.38 33.27 8.24
CA ASP A 594 19.61 33.88 9.55
C ASP A 594 19.40 32.86 10.68
N ARG A 595 20.52 32.32 11.18
CA ARG A 595 20.55 31.34 12.27
C ARG A 595 20.02 31.90 13.60
N ALA A 596 20.22 33.19 13.88
CA ALA A 596 19.71 33.79 15.12
C ALA A 596 18.18 33.90 15.08
N ARG A 597 17.64 34.27 13.92
CA ARG A 597 16.19 34.25 13.67
C ARG A 597 15.62 32.84 13.71
N ALA A 598 16.33 31.84 13.17
CA ALA A 598 15.93 30.44 13.27
C ALA A 598 15.84 29.97 14.74
N GLU A 599 16.84 30.28 15.57
CA GLU A 599 16.82 29.95 17.01
C GLU A 599 15.64 30.63 17.72
N ALA A 600 15.37 31.90 17.44
CA ALA A 600 14.24 32.63 18.01
C ALA A 600 12.89 32.00 17.63
N TYR A 601 12.75 31.56 16.38
CA TYR A 601 11.57 30.85 15.92
C TYR A 601 11.41 29.48 16.59
N PHE A 602 12.46 28.68 16.74
CA PHE A 602 12.32 27.43 17.51
C PHE A 602 11.88 27.69 18.94
N LYS A 603 12.44 28.70 19.63
CA LYS A 603 12.03 29.07 20.99
C LYS A 603 10.54 29.42 21.06
N ARG A 604 10.03 30.16 20.08
CA ARG A 604 8.59 30.48 20.02
C ARG A 604 7.76 29.25 19.64
N GLY A 605 8.22 28.48 18.68
CA GLY A 605 7.52 27.30 18.17
C GLY A 605 7.29 26.25 19.25
N VAL A 606 8.30 25.96 20.09
CA VAL A 606 8.16 24.99 21.19
C VAL A 606 7.24 25.45 22.33
N GLN A 607 6.99 26.76 22.47
CA GLN A 607 6.00 27.28 23.43
C GLN A 607 4.56 27.01 22.98
N LEU A 608 4.33 26.94 21.67
CA LEU A 608 3.02 26.67 21.08
C LEU A 608 2.83 25.17 20.75
N ASP A 609 3.91 24.49 20.40
CA ASP A 609 3.97 23.07 20.08
C ASP A 609 4.98 22.37 21.00
N THR A 610 4.50 21.92 22.15
CA THR A 610 5.32 21.24 23.17
C THR A 610 5.76 19.83 22.76
N GLU A 611 5.26 19.31 21.63
CA GLU A 611 5.59 17.98 21.10
C GLU A 611 6.56 18.07 19.90
N ALA A 612 7.08 19.25 19.58
CA ALA A 612 8.01 19.48 18.47
C ALA A 612 9.43 18.92 18.74
N THR A 613 9.60 17.59 18.76
CA THR A 613 10.89 16.89 19.00
C THR A 613 12.04 17.52 18.20
N GLY A 614 11.84 17.72 16.90
CA GLY A 614 12.88 18.27 16.01
C GLY A 614 13.30 19.69 16.38
N ALA A 615 12.37 20.52 16.86
CA ALA A 615 12.69 21.89 17.30
C ALA A 615 13.51 21.88 18.59
N PHE A 616 13.17 21.00 19.54
CA PHE A 616 13.97 20.80 20.75
C PHE A 616 15.38 20.28 20.44
N ILE A 617 15.53 19.37 19.47
CA ILE A 617 16.85 18.89 19.00
C ILE A 617 17.69 20.06 18.47
N GLU A 618 17.14 20.92 17.61
CA GLU A 618 17.91 22.05 17.08
C GLU A 618 18.23 23.09 18.16
N LEU A 619 17.34 23.34 19.12
CA LEU A 619 17.64 24.19 20.27
C LEU A 619 18.81 23.64 21.10
N GLY A 620 18.89 22.31 21.25
CA GLY A 620 20.04 21.64 21.84
C GLY A 620 21.31 21.83 21.01
N ASN A 621 21.21 21.70 19.69
CA ASN A 621 22.32 21.94 18.75
C ASN A 621 22.85 23.38 18.83
N PHE A 622 21.97 24.38 18.93
CA PHE A 622 22.34 25.78 19.12
C PHE A 622 23.08 26.03 20.44
N ALA A 623 22.67 25.36 21.52
CA ALA A 623 23.35 25.44 22.81
C ALA A 623 24.73 24.75 22.77
N LEU A 624 24.82 23.57 22.15
CA LEU A 624 26.10 22.87 21.89
C LEU A 624 27.11 23.75 21.15
N LEU A 625 26.67 24.38 20.05
CA LEU A 625 27.52 25.26 19.24
C LEU A 625 28.02 26.50 20.03
N ARG A 626 27.24 26.97 21.01
CA ARG A 626 27.63 28.05 21.92
C ARG A 626 28.44 27.57 23.13
N LYS A 627 28.79 26.28 23.18
CA LYS A 627 29.50 25.65 24.30
C LYS A 627 28.73 25.71 25.63
N ASP A 628 27.40 25.77 25.57
CA ASP A 628 26.49 25.70 26.72
C ASP A 628 26.01 24.25 26.94
N LYS A 629 26.73 23.51 27.79
CA LYS A 629 26.48 22.07 28.02
C LYS A 629 25.16 21.82 28.74
N ASP A 630 24.88 22.61 29.75
CA ASP A 630 23.66 22.44 30.54
C ASP A 630 22.42 22.83 29.73
N GLY A 631 22.50 23.90 28.93
CA GLY A 631 21.45 24.28 28.00
C GLY A 631 21.20 23.21 26.94
N ALA A 632 22.25 22.62 26.37
CA ALA A 632 22.12 21.55 25.38
C ALA A 632 21.42 20.32 25.97
N LEU A 633 21.88 19.85 27.14
CA LEU A 633 21.29 18.70 27.82
C LEU A 633 19.83 18.94 28.21
N ALA A 634 19.48 20.15 28.65
CA ALA A 634 18.10 20.51 28.97
C ALA A 634 17.18 20.37 27.73
N GLN A 635 17.60 20.88 26.58
CA GLN A 635 16.81 20.81 25.35
C GLN A 635 16.73 19.39 24.78
N TYR A 636 17.80 18.60 24.81
CA TYR A 636 17.72 17.19 24.39
C TYR A 636 16.82 16.35 25.30
N ARG A 637 16.84 16.59 26.61
CA ARG A 637 15.90 15.93 27.54
C ARG A 637 14.46 16.36 27.26
N ALA A 638 14.23 17.63 26.92
CA ALA A 638 12.92 18.10 26.46
C ALA A 638 12.51 17.41 25.15
N ALA A 639 13.43 17.18 24.22
CA ALA A 639 13.16 16.41 22.99
C ALA A 639 12.75 14.97 23.29
N VAL A 640 13.38 14.29 24.26
CA VAL A 640 12.96 12.94 24.70
C VAL A 640 11.52 12.95 25.23
N ASN A 641 11.14 13.98 25.98
CA ASN A 641 9.78 14.11 26.54
C ASN A 641 8.74 14.51 25.48
N ALA A 642 9.15 15.29 24.48
CA ALA A 642 8.33 15.71 23.36
C ALA A 642 8.03 14.53 22.42
N GLU A 643 8.99 13.62 22.23
CA GLU A 643 8.86 12.46 21.35
C GLU A 643 7.94 11.40 21.95
N LYS A 644 6.69 11.34 21.47
CA LYS A 644 5.68 10.40 21.99
C LYS A 644 5.56 9.14 21.13
N GLU A 645 5.94 9.19 19.86
CA GLU A 645 5.60 8.15 18.89
C GLU A 645 6.68 7.08 18.75
N SER A 646 7.96 7.48 18.72
CA SER A 646 9.05 6.55 18.41
C SER A 646 10.01 6.34 19.57
N GLU A 647 9.99 5.13 20.15
CA GLU A 647 10.99 4.71 21.14
C GLU A 647 12.40 4.67 20.53
N THR A 648 12.51 4.34 19.24
CA THR A 648 13.80 4.36 18.52
C THR A 648 14.38 5.78 18.46
N VAL A 649 13.54 6.79 18.17
CA VAL A 649 13.96 8.20 18.19
C VAL A 649 14.32 8.63 19.60
N ARG A 650 13.48 8.31 20.61
CA ARG A 650 13.80 8.57 22.03
C ARG A 650 15.14 7.97 22.42
N GLN A 651 15.40 6.73 22.01
CA GLN A 651 16.64 6.04 22.33
C GLN A 651 17.84 6.69 21.64
N ALA A 652 17.73 7.08 20.37
CA ALA A 652 18.77 7.82 19.67
C ALA A 652 19.10 9.16 20.36
N ILE A 653 18.08 9.89 20.84
CA ILE A 653 18.28 11.13 21.61
C ILE A 653 18.95 10.83 22.96
N ARG A 654 18.54 9.77 23.67
CA ARG A 654 19.19 9.35 24.94
C ARG A 654 20.64 8.93 24.74
N ASP A 655 20.95 8.23 23.65
CA ASP A 655 22.31 7.84 23.29
C ASP A 655 23.16 9.09 23.05
N HIS A 656 22.61 10.06 22.32
CA HIS A 656 23.29 11.33 22.09
C HIS A 656 23.50 12.13 23.40
N ILE A 657 22.50 12.17 24.30
CA ILE A 657 22.65 12.77 25.64
C ILE A 657 23.83 12.15 26.38
N ARG A 658 23.96 10.81 26.38
CA ARG A 658 25.10 10.12 27.01
C ARG A 658 26.43 10.51 26.37
N THR A 659 26.48 10.68 25.06
CA THR A 659 27.68 11.16 24.35
C THR A 659 28.05 12.58 24.81
N VAL A 660 27.10 13.50 24.88
CA VAL A 660 27.31 14.88 25.35
C VAL A 660 27.77 14.91 26.80
N GLU A 661 27.18 14.08 27.66
CA GLU A 661 27.57 13.96 29.07
C GLU A 661 29.03 13.48 29.21
N ALA A 662 29.42 12.46 28.43
CA ALA A 662 30.73 11.80 28.53
C ALA A 662 31.91 12.57 27.92
N HIS A 663 31.67 13.54 27.03
CA HIS A 663 32.74 14.26 26.31
C HIS A 663 32.78 15.75 26.66
N SER A 664 33.88 16.40 26.28
CA SER A 664 33.97 17.86 26.33
C SER A 664 33.09 18.48 25.23
N ILE A 665 32.52 19.65 25.49
CA ILE A 665 31.47 20.22 24.62
C ILE A 665 31.94 20.56 23.19
N GLY A 666 33.25 20.72 22.98
CA GLY A 666 33.82 20.99 21.66
C GLY A 666 34.03 19.75 20.79
N GLU A 667 33.92 18.55 21.35
CA GLU A 667 34.21 17.28 20.68
C GLU A 667 32.96 16.57 20.15
N VAL A 668 31.77 17.03 20.57
CA VAL A 668 30.50 16.41 20.20
C VAL A 668 29.85 17.17 19.05
N ALA A 669 29.66 16.49 17.92
CA ALA A 669 28.97 17.07 16.77
C ALA A 669 27.46 17.26 17.07
N PRO A 670 26.81 18.28 16.47
CA PRO A 670 25.37 18.45 16.56
C PRO A 670 24.59 17.19 16.18
N MET A 671 23.52 16.92 16.91
CA MET A 671 22.65 15.77 16.64
C MET A 671 21.92 15.96 15.31
N ARG A 672 22.03 14.97 14.42
CA ARG A 672 21.14 14.86 13.25
C ARG A 672 19.78 14.34 13.68
N ARG A 673 18.71 14.76 12.99
CA ARG A 673 17.35 14.32 13.31
C ARG A 673 17.17 12.85 12.93
N PRO A 674 16.83 11.97 13.90
CA PRO A 674 16.69 10.53 13.63
C PRO A 674 15.54 10.20 12.66
N ASN A 675 14.56 11.08 12.53
CA ASN A 675 13.31 10.89 11.78
C ASN A 675 13.47 11.23 10.28
N MET A 676 14.62 11.80 9.89
CA MET A 676 14.98 12.17 8.52
C MET A 676 15.91 11.11 7.87
N GLU A 677 16.20 10.01 8.58
CA GLU A 677 16.95 8.83 8.13
C GLU A 677 16.02 7.62 7.95
#